data_AF-A0A1R4HQF6-F1
#
_entry.id   AF-A0A1R4HQF6-F1
#
_cell.length_a   1.000
_cell.length_b   1.000
_cell.length_c   1.000
_cell.angle_alpha   90.00
_cell.angle_beta   90.00
_cell.angle_gamma   90.00
#
_symmetry.space_group_name_H-M   'P 1'
#
loop_
_entity.id
_entity.type
_entity.pdbx_description
1 polymer ?
#
loop_
_entity_poly.entity_id
_entity_poly.type
_entity_poly.pdbx_seq_one_letter_code
_entity_poly.pdbx_strand_id
1 'polypeptide(L)'
;MRNNQPVTQREYVLDEEAVLISRSDLKGRVTFANSTFVEVSGYTRDELLGAPHNLLRHPDMPEAAYADFWKTIQSGATWQGVVKNRRKNGDYYWVNATVAPLRDGDKVVGYTSVRRKVAPETVALAAPVYAEMREKGCAKRYTLVQGALRRKGVIGLWSRFSLVSLKAKLIAMVIAALTLLCLAGGLGIYGVVVSGERLDTLNQSGLESIANLQQIERHLGQVLETLEPAVRNPRRADIEALGINIEQHIEAMSATWQQFRSVEESTAQVMAFDALFAEWLDSVNVALEAVQTGNGFVAFEALTDTLQPQTAALREINSELVDDERVQAQVLVSDAQRSRQQMLIAQLALIAIGMLVLIGLSTFILRNVLNGLAGARHLTFQIAAGNLAASNKQTSHDELGELLYSLDTMRFSLASIVTDLDSRVSIVTPAVRQIAAENEELSSRTEQQASSLQQTAASMEEMTSTVQQNTENARQATELAMQNADSTRDTGKQMEALVERMQRIAQSAEKMTEMISVIDGIAFQTNILALNASVEAARAGDHGRGFAVVASEVRNLAGRSATASQEIRKMIDSTTQEVSGGRSAVEQAERAIENVMQQVSRVSVLMESISTASNEQSSGIGQINSAVAEMDHVTQQNASKVQSIAASADNLALEAFELANVVDAFRLKGFQEESAKAARDKLSFTHKAQQKTTRQLSAASNAAPNKLAAQPQHDQWEEF
;
A
#
# COMPACT_ATOMS: atom_id res chain seq x y z
N MET A 1 13.40 -3.59 31.98
CA MET A 1 12.45 -2.96 31.03
C MET A 1 12.81 -1.49 30.78
N ARG A 2 12.57 -0.95 29.57
CA ARG A 2 12.66 0.50 29.34
C ARG A 2 11.39 1.18 29.87
N ASN A 3 11.54 2.21 30.70
CA ASN A 3 10.45 3.01 31.22
C ASN A 3 10.05 4.07 30.17
N ASN A 4 8.94 3.86 29.47
CA ASN A 4 8.51 4.72 28.38
C ASN A 4 7.52 5.82 28.85
N GLN A 5 7.93 6.68 29.77
CA GLN A 5 7.14 7.82 30.24
C GLN A 5 7.25 9.05 29.30
N PRO A 6 6.26 9.96 29.29
CA PRO A 6 5.07 10.01 30.15
C PRO A 6 3.94 9.07 29.68
N VAL A 7 3.07 8.69 30.61
CA VAL A 7 1.85 7.90 30.36
C VAL A 7 0.67 8.61 31.02
N THR A 8 -0.40 8.84 30.28
CA THR A 8 -1.68 9.35 30.78
C THR A 8 -2.64 8.16 30.93
N GLN A 9 -3.68 8.30 31.75
CA GLN A 9 -4.73 7.28 31.89
C GLN A 9 -5.92 7.54 30.94
N ARG A 10 -5.73 8.33 29.88
CA ARG A 10 -6.76 8.60 28.89
C ARG A 10 -6.70 7.55 27.76
N GLU A 11 -7.82 6.88 27.54
CA GLU A 11 -7.97 5.95 26.41
C GLU A 11 -8.31 6.71 25.13
N TYR A 12 -7.59 6.38 24.05
CA TYR A 12 -7.97 6.68 22.68
C TYR A 12 -8.71 5.45 22.12
N VAL A 13 -10.02 5.59 21.93
CA VAL A 13 -10.87 4.52 21.41
C VAL A 13 -10.73 4.45 19.90
N LEU A 14 -10.36 3.28 19.38
CA LEU A 14 -10.26 3.05 17.94
C LEU A 14 -11.64 3.04 17.29
N ASP A 15 -11.69 3.50 16.03
CA ASP A 15 -12.82 3.24 15.14
C ASP A 15 -13.01 1.71 14.96
N GLU A 16 -14.25 1.27 14.75
CA GLU A 16 -14.58 -0.14 14.45
C GLU A 16 -13.86 -0.62 13.18
N GLU A 17 -13.61 0.28 12.24
CA GLU A 17 -12.97 -0.03 10.95
C GLU A 17 -11.47 0.29 10.94
N ALA A 18 -10.93 0.85 12.02
CA ALA A 18 -9.51 1.18 12.12
C ALA A 18 -8.65 -0.09 12.17
N VAL A 19 -7.73 -0.20 11.22
CA VAL A 19 -6.82 -1.34 11.09
C VAL A 19 -5.39 -0.82 11.11
N LEU A 20 -4.67 -1.27 12.12
CA LEU A 20 -3.34 -0.79 12.43
C LEU A 20 -2.33 -1.86 12.00
N ILE A 21 -1.59 -1.57 10.93
CA ILE A 21 -0.65 -2.51 10.32
C ILE A 21 0.76 -2.02 10.54
N SER A 22 1.61 -2.90 11.05
CA SER A 22 3.06 -2.70 11.02
C SER A 22 3.79 -3.97 10.65
N ARG A 23 4.94 -3.83 9.98
CA ARG A 23 5.91 -4.91 9.78
C ARG A 23 7.17 -4.60 10.54
N SER A 24 7.91 -5.65 10.90
CA SER A 24 9.19 -5.52 11.56
C SER A 24 10.19 -6.54 11.04
N ASP A 25 11.48 -6.22 11.18
CA ASP A 25 12.57 -7.17 11.00
C ASP A 25 12.58 -8.27 12.09
N LEU A 26 13.52 -9.21 11.99
CA LEU A 26 13.69 -10.29 12.96
C LEU A 26 14.08 -9.81 14.37
N LYS A 27 14.58 -8.58 14.49
CA LYS A 27 14.93 -7.94 15.77
C LYS A 27 13.77 -7.10 16.34
N GLY A 28 12.62 -7.08 15.65
CA GLY A 28 11.44 -6.31 16.06
C GLY A 28 11.55 -4.81 15.79
N ARG A 29 12.40 -4.36 14.87
CA ARG A 29 12.45 -2.97 14.40
C ARG A 29 11.40 -2.76 13.31
N VAL A 30 10.60 -1.72 13.42
CA VAL A 30 9.51 -1.47 12.47
C VAL A 30 10.09 -1.13 11.10
N THR A 31 9.66 -1.85 10.06
CA THR A 31 10.06 -1.65 8.66
C THR A 31 8.94 -1.06 7.82
N PHE A 32 7.71 -1.12 8.31
CA PHE A 32 6.53 -0.58 7.64
C PHE A 32 5.47 -0.24 8.68
N ALA A 33 4.74 0.86 8.46
CA ALA A 33 3.54 1.22 9.20
C ALA A 33 2.54 1.93 8.27
N ASN A 34 1.28 1.48 8.25
CA ASN A 34 0.24 2.15 7.48
C ASN A 34 -0.14 3.50 8.11
N SER A 35 -0.81 4.36 7.35
CA SER A 35 -1.13 5.73 7.77
C SER A 35 -2.00 5.77 9.03
N THR A 36 -2.96 4.86 9.17
CA THR A 36 -3.77 4.70 10.40
C THR A 36 -2.92 4.36 11.62
N PHE A 37 -1.89 3.52 11.48
CA PHE A 37 -0.97 3.22 12.58
C PHE A 37 -0.17 4.46 12.99
N VAL A 38 0.32 5.25 12.03
CA VAL A 38 1.04 6.50 12.28
C VAL A 38 0.15 7.47 13.07
N GLU A 39 -1.08 7.71 12.60
CA GLU A 39 -2.06 8.58 13.24
C GLU A 39 -2.44 8.12 14.66
N VAL A 40 -2.84 6.85 14.82
CA VAL A 40 -3.27 6.31 16.12
C VAL A 40 -2.08 6.19 17.08
N SER A 41 -0.86 5.96 16.62
CA SER A 41 0.31 5.98 17.51
C SER A 41 0.73 7.40 17.91
N GLY A 42 0.44 8.40 17.08
CA GLY A 42 0.90 9.79 17.25
C GLY A 42 2.39 10.01 16.99
N TYR A 43 3.13 8.97 16.57
CA TYR A 43 4.50 9.08 16.10
C TYR A 43 4.53 9.39 14.61
N THR A 44 5.52 10.14 14.15
CA THR A 44 5.71 10.33 12.72
C THR A 44 6.21 9.03 12.09
N ARG A 45 6.04 8.88 10.77
CA ARG A 45 6.52 7.69 10.05
C ARG A 45 8.03 7.50 10.23
N ASP A 46 8.81 8.58 10.17
CA ASP A 46 10.27 8.53 10.34
C ASP A 46 10.70 8.13 11.76
N GLU A 47 9.94 8.53 12.78
CA GLU A 47 10.18 8.10 14.16
C GLU A 47 9.87 6.61 14.37
N LEU A 48 8.92 6.06 13.61
CA LEU A 48 8.54 4.64 13.69
C LEU A 48 9.53 3.76 12.93
N LEU A 49 9.94 4.16 11.72
CA LEU A 49 10.81 3.34 10.88
C LEU A 49 12.19 3.13 11.53
N GLY A 50 12.62 1.87 11.63
CA GLY A 50 13.86 1.46 12.29
C GLY A 50 13.80 1.46 13.83
N ALA A 51 12.76 2.06 14.43
CA ALA A 51 12.57 2.05 15.87
C ALA A 51 12.13 0.66 16.36
N PRO A 52 12.57 0.26 17.58
CA PRO A 52 12.13 -1.01 18.15
C PRO A 52 10.62 -0.95 18.45
N HIS A 53 9.91 -2.04 18.19
CA HIS A 53 8.46 -2.12 18.44
C HIS A 53 8.07 -1.84 19.90
N ASN A 54 9.01 -2.06 20.83
CA ASN A 54 8.89 -1.70 22.23
C ASN A 54 8.68 -0.19 22.47
N LEU A 55 8.93 0.68 21.49
CA LEU A 55 8.59 2.10 21.56
C LEU A 55 7.11 2.30 21.89
N LEU A 56 6.21 1.45 21.38
CA LEU A 56 4.76 1.58 21.57
C LEU A 56 4.23 0.86 22.82
N ARG A 57 5.11 0.18 23.56
CA ARG A 57 4.71 -0.61 24.72
C ARG A 57 4.17 0.30 25.83
N HIS A 58 3.01 -0.08 26.37
CA HIS A 58 2.47 0.50 27.59
C HIS A 58 3.09 -0.18 28.84
N PRO A 59 3.47 0.57 29.89
CA PRO A 59 4.03 -0.02 31.12
C PRO A 59 3.11 -1.03 31.82
N ASP A 60 1.80 -0.87 31.65
CA ASP A 60 0.82 -1.81 32.24
C ASP A 60 0.89 -3.23 31.69
N MET A 61 1.48 -3.45 30.52
CA MET A 61 1.54 -4.77 29.91
C MET A 61 2.63 -5.65 30.57
N PRO A 62 2.26 -6.82 31.14
CA PRO A 62 3.17 -7.67 31.90
C PRO A 62 4.28 -8.26 31.03
N GLU A 63 5.45 -8.56 31.63
CA GLU A 63 6.55 -9.24 30.93
C GLU A 63 6.15 -10.59 30.36
N ALA A 64 5.34 -11.36 31.10
CA ALA A 64 4.85 -12.67 30.69
C ALA A 64 4.10 -12.64 29.34
N ALA A 65 3.36 -11.57 29.04
CA ALA A 65 2.65 -11.43 27.77
C ALA A 65 3.61 -11.25 26.58
N TYR A 66 4.71 -10.53 26.78
CA TYR A 66 5.72 -10.37 25.73
C TYR A 66 6.63 -11.60 25.60
N ALA A 67 6.88 -12.31 26.68
CA ALA A 67 7.60 -13.58 26.63
C ALA A 67 6.81 -14.63 25.83
N ASP A 68 5.50 -14.74 26.06
CA ASP A 68 4.60 -15.59 25.27
C ASP A 68 4.52 -15.14 23.79
N PHE A 69 4.42 -13.83 23.55
CA PHE A 69 4.49 -13.23 22.22
C PHE A 69 5.73 -13.65 21.44
N TRP A 70 6.93 -13.37 21.97
CA TRP A 70 8.18 -13.67 21.28
C TRP A 70 8.37 -15.17 21.08
N LYS A 71 8.08 -15.98 22.11
CA LYS A 71 8.15 -17.44 22.02
C LYS A 71 7.26 -17.99 20.90
N THR A 72 6.07 -17.44 20.72
CA THR A 72 5.10 -17.90 19.72
C THR A 72 5.54 -17.55 18.30
N ILE A 73 5.90 -16.28 18.05
CA ILE A 73 6.26 -15.85 16.68
C ILE A 73 7.61 -16.42 16.24
N GLN A 74 8.55 -16.62 17.17
CA GLN A 74 9.85 -17.24 16.89
C GLN A 74 9.73 -18.74 16.60
N SER A 75 8.72 -19.43 17.15
CA SER A 75 8.43 -20.83 16.78
C SER A 75 7.75 -20.94 15.41
N GLY A 76 7.52 -19.81 14.72
CA GLY A 76 6.85 -19.77 13.42
C GLY A 76 5.33 -19.86 13.50
N ALA A 77 4.75 -19.73 14.69
CA ALA A 77 3.30 -19.73 14.92
C ALA A 77 2.74 -18.30 14.98
N THR A 78 1.44 -18.16 14.75
CA THR A 78 0.74 -16.88 14.90
C THR A 78 0.44 -16.62 16.37
N TRP A 79 0.69 -15.39 16.83
CA TRP A 79 0.32 -14.93 18.16
C TRP A 79 -0.91 -14.03 18.05
N GLN A 80 -1.93 -14.24 18.90
CA GLN A 80 -3.13 -13.42 18.92
C GLN A 80 -3.53 -13.07 20.36
N GLY A 81 -3.55 -11.79 20.69
CA GLY A 81 -3.88 -11.37 22.05
C GLY A 81 -4.21 -9.89 22.20
N VAL A 82 -4.80 -9.56 23.35
CA VAL A 82 -5.13 -8.19 23.73
C VAL A 82 -3.88 -7.46 24.20
N VAL A 83 -3.60 -6.31 23.60
CA VAL A 83 -2.42 -5.48 23.90
C VAL A 83 -2.85 -4.05 24.21
N LYS A 84 -2.32 -3.50 25.30
CA LYS A 84 -2.36 -2.07 25.61
C LYS A 84 -1.12 -1.40 25.03
N ASN A 85 -1.33 -0.46 24.11
CA ASN A 85 -0.26 0.32 23.50
C ASN A 85 -0.30 1.77 24.00
N ARG A 86 0.85 2.44 23.94
CA ARG A 86 1.05 3.84 24.29
C ARG A 86 1.15 4.69 23.02
N ARG A 87 0.54 5.86 23.04
CA ARG A 87 0.69 6.93 22.06
C ARG A 87 1.88 7.84 22.41
N LYS A 88 2.34 8.65 21.45
CA LYS A 88 3.44 9.61 21.67
C LYS A 88 3.13 10.63 22.78
N ASN A 89 1.89 11.10 22.86
CA ASN A 89 1.43 12.07 23.86
C ASN A 89 1.23 11.46 25.27
N GLY A 90 1.45 10.15 25.43
CA GLY A 90 1.28 9.43 26.69
C GLY A 90 -0.07 8.74 26.86
N ASP A 91 -1.09 9.05 26.05
CA ASP A 91 -2.38 8.33 26.05
C ASP A 91 -2.18 6.86 25.67
N TYR A 92 -3.21 6.04 25.86
CA TYR A 92 -3.16 4.62 25.51
C TYR A 92 -4.32 4.20 24.63
N TYR A 93 -4.17 3.06 23.97
CA TYR A 93 -5.24 2.42 23.22
C TYR A 93 -5.13 0.91 23.34
N TRP A 94 -6.28 0.24 23.37
CA TRP A 94 -6.37 -1.21 23.39
C TRP A 94 -6.62 -1.77 22.00
N VAL A 95 -5.94 -2.86 21.70
CA VAL A 95 -6.11 -3.57 20.43
C VAL A 95 -6.15 -5.08 20.65
N ASN A 96 -6.87 -5.76 19.78
CA ASN A 96 -6.64 -7.18 19.54
C ASN A 96 -5.59 -7.30 18.44
N ALA A 97 -4.40 -7.76 18.81
CA ALA A 97 -3.23 -7.81 17.93
C ALA A 97 -3.02 -9.25 17.45
N THR A 98 -2.96 -9.43 16.14
CA THR A 98 -2.55 -10.68 15.49
C THR A 98 -1.19 -10.47 14.87
N VAL A 99 -0.21 -11.28 15.26
CA VAL A 99 1.16 -11.17 14.78
C VAL A 99 1.60 -12.50 14.17
N ALA A 100 1.95 -12.44 12.90
CA ALA A 100 2.34 -13.60 12.12
C ALA A 100 3.77 -13.43 11.58
N PRO A 101 4.56 -14.51 11.51
CA PRO A 101 5.84 -14.49 10.82
C PRO A 101 5.64 -14.28 9.32
N LEU A 102 6.37 -13.33 8.74
CA LEU A 102 6.51 -13.20 7.30
C LEU A 102 7.54 -14.23 6.84
N ARG A 103 7.15 -15.07 5.88
CA ARG A 103 7.99 -16.14 5.36
C ARG A 103 8.36 -15.88 3.90
N ASP A 104 9.58 -16.24 3.55
CA ASP A 104 10.08 -16.39 2.18
C ASP A 104 10.53 -17.86 2.04
N GLY A 105 9.71 -18.68 1.37
CA GLY A 105 9.77 -20.14 1.48
C GLY A 105 9.60 -20.62 2.93
N ASP A 106 10.54 -21.42 3.42
CA ASP A 106 10.55 -21.92 4.81
C ASP A 106 11.19 -20.94 5.81
N LYS A 107 11.84 -19.86 5.33
CA LYS A 107 12.59 -18.94 6.19
C LYS A 107 11.70 -17.79 6.66
N VAL A 108 11.71 -17.53 7.96
CA VAL A 108 11.10 -16.30 8.52
C VAL A 108 12.02 -15.11 8.22
N VAL A 109 11.49 -14.09 7.54
CA VAL A 109 12.22 -12.86 7.14
C VAL A 109 11.83 -11.63 7.97
N GLY A 110 10.72 -11.71 8.70
CA GLY A 110 10.24 -10.66 9.56
C GLY A 110 8.92 -11.02 10.22
N TYR A 111 8.24 -10.04 10.78
CA TYR A 111 6.93 -10.22 11.39
C TYR A 111 5.97 -9.17 10.87
N THR A 112 4.71 -9.54 10.68
CA THR A 112 3.62 -8.61 10.40
C THR A 112 2.66 -8.62 11.57
N SER A 113 2.21 -7.43 11.97
CA SER A 113 1.22 -7.28 13.01
C SER A 113 0.05 -6.47 12.50
N VAL A 114 -1.13 -7.09 12.57
CA VAL A 114 -2.40 -6.44 12.29
C VAL A 114 -3.19 -6.30 13.58
N ARG A 115 -3.65 -5.10 13.87
CA ARG A 115 -4.32 -4.72 15.10
C ARG A 115 -5.68 -4.16 14.78
N ARG A 116 -6.69 -4.61 15.51
CA ARG A 116 -8.07 -4.13 15.42
C ARG A 116 -8.56 -3.68 16.77
N LYS A 117 -9.65 -2.92 16.76
CA LYS A 117 -10.40 -2.61 17.97
C LYS A 117 -10.75 -3.90 18.71
N VAL A 118 -10.58 -3.88 20.03
CA VAL A 118 -10.93 -4.99 20.91
C VAL A 118 -12.29 -4.73 21.54
N ALA A 119 -13.10 -5.78 21.72
CA ALA A 119 -14.37 -5.66 22.40
C ALA A 119 -14.17 -5.23 23.88
N PRO A 120 -14.97 -4.29 24.42
CA PRO A 120 -14.83 -3.80 25.79
C PRO A 120 -14.83 -4.91 26.84
N GLU A 121 -15.64 -5.95 26.62
CA GLU A 121 -15.74 -7.13 27.49
C GLU A 121 -14.40 -7.89 27.61
N THR A 122 -13.65 -7.97 26.50
CA THR A 122 -12.35 -8.65 26.49
C THR A 122 -11.30 -7.83 27.24
N VAL A 123 -11.36 -6.50 27.16
CA VAL A 123 -10.50 -5.60 27.94
C VAL A 123 -10.81 -5.71 29.43
N ALA A 124 -12.10 -5.74 29.80
CA ALA A 124 -12.54 -5.90 31.18
C ALA A 124 -12.06 -7.22 31.82
N LEU A 125 -11.91 -8.28 31.02
CA LEU A 125 -11.32 -9.55 31.45
C LEU A 125 -9.78 -9.48 31.52
N ALA A 126 -9.14 -8.89 30.51
CA ALA A 126 -7.68 -8.93 30.37
C ALA A 126 -6.95 -7.98 31.32
N ALA A 127 -7.46 -6.75 31.51
CA ALA A 127 -6.83 -5.73 32.35
C ALA A 127 -6.53 -6.19 33.79
N PRO A 128 -7.47 -6.77 34.57
CA PRO A 128 -7.18 -7.23 35.93
C PRO A 128 -6.21 -8.43 35.96
N VAL A 129 -6.28 -9.32 34.96
CA VAL A 129 -5.36 -10.46 34.85
C VAL A 129 -3.94 -9.99 34.55
N TYR A 130 -3.78 -9.01 33.66
CA TYR A 130 -2.50 -8.40 33.35
C TYR A 130 -1.91 -7.63 34.53
N ALA A 131 -2.74 -6.94 35.31
CA ALA A 131 -2.31 -6.32 36.57
C ALA A 131 -1.79 -7.37 37.57
N GLU A 132 -2.50 -8.48 37.77
CA GLU A 132 -2.06 -9.57 38.65
C GLU A 132 -0.73 -10.19 38.17
N MET A 133 -0.59 -10.46 36.86
CA MET A 133 0.65 -11.00 36.28
C MET A 133 1.83 -10.04 36.45
N ARG A 134 1.60 -8.73 36.39
CA ARG A 134 2.63 -7.71 36.56
C ARG A 134 3.12 -7.63 38.01
N GLU A 135 2.21 -7.70 38.98
CA GLU A 135 2.56 -7.61 40.41
C GLU A 135 3.23 -8.88 40.94
N LYS A 136 2.75 -10.06 40.52
CA LYS A 136 3.15 -11.36 41.12
C LYS A 136 3.98 -12.24 40.19
N GLY A 137 4.30 -11.76 38.99
CA GLY A 137 4.97 -12.54 37.92
C GLY A 137 4.07 -13.61 37.28
N CYS A 138 2.95 -13.98 37.90
CA CYS A 138 2.00 -14.95 37.40
C CYS A 138 0.57 -14.65 37.87
N ALA A 139 -0.44 -15.01 37.06
CA ALA A 139 -1.84 -14.96 37.51
C ALA A 139 -2.23 -16.28 38.18
N LYS A 140 -3.03 -16.21 39.26
CA LYS A 140 -3.50 -17.40 40.01
C LYS A 140 -4.39 -18.29 39.16
N ARG A 141 -5.33 -17.67 38.42
CA ARG A 141 -6.40 -18.38 37.71
C ARG A 141 -6.19 -18.49 36.20
N TYR A 142 -5.24 -17.76 35.62
CA TYR A 142 -5.04 -17.69 34.18
C TYR A 142 -3.58 -17.89 33.78
N THR A 143 -3.37 -18.40 32.56
CA THR A 143 -2.08 -18.47 31.87
C THR A 143 -2.27 -17.90 30.46
N LEU A 144 -1.20 -17.32 29.92
CA LEU A 144 -1.14 -16.94 28.52
C LEU A 144 -0.59 -18.11 27.71
N VAL A 145 -1.26 -18.42 26.60
CA VAL A 145 -0.78 -19.37 25.58
C VAL A 145 -1.12 -18.78 24.23
N GLN A 146 -0.10 -18.41 23.45
CA GLN A 146 -0.24 -17.80 22.12
C GLN A 146 -1.12 -16.52 22.13
N GLY A 147 -1.11 -15.79 23.25
CA GLY A 147 -1.84 -14.55 23.47
C GLY A 147 -3.25 -14.72 24.03
N ALA A 148 -3.78 -15.95 24.07
CA ALA A 148 -5.08 -16.24 24.68
C ALA A 148 -4.99 -16.46 26.20
N LEU A 149 -5.90 -15.85 26.95
CA LEU A 149 -6.05 -16.08 28.40
C LEU A 149 -6.79 -17.40 28.65
N ARG A 150 -6.07 -18.42 29.15
CA ARG A 150 -6.61 -19.75 29.47
C ARG A 150 -6.67 -19.97 30.99
N ARG A 151 -7.76 -20.54 31.51
CA ARG A 151 -7.89 -20.83 32.95
C ARG A 151 -6.95 -21.95 33.40
N LYS A 152 -6.38 -21.84 34.61
CA LYS A 152 -5.53 -22.83 35.28
C LYS A 152 -6.36 -23.79 36.16
N GLY A 153 -5.78 -24.95 36.53
CA GLY A 153 -6.36 -25.92 37.48
C GLY A 153 -7.32 -26.95 36.86
N VAL A 154 -8.02 -27.71 37.70
CA VAL A 154 -8.96 -28.77 37.28
C VAL A 154 -10.09 -28.21 36.40
N ILE A 155 -10.58 -27.00 36.73
CA ILE A 155 -11.55 -26.25 35.90
C ILE A 155 -10.95 -25.89 34.53
N GLY A 156 -9.65 -25.56 34.49
CA GLY A 156 -8.91 -25.37 33.24
C GLY A 156 -8.79 -26.66 32.43
N LEU A 157 -8.54 -27.80 33.09
CA LEU A 157 -8.51 -29.11 32.45
C LEU A 157 -9.89 -29.51 31.87
N TRP A 158 -10.97 -29.26 32.59
CA TRP A 158 -12.33 -29.50 32.10
C TRP A 158 -12.69 -28.55 30.94
N SER A 159 -12.20 -27.31 30.96
CA SER A 159 -12.35 -26.41 29.81
C SER A 159 -11.60 -26.87 28.56
N ARG A 160 -10.59 -27.76 28.68
CA ARG A 160 -9.93 -28.41 27.53
C ARG A 160 -10.77 -29.52 26.92
N PHE A 161 -11.71 -30.09 27.67
CA PHE A 161 -12.74 -31.02 27.17
C PHE A 161 -13.98 -30.30 26.63
N SER A 162 -13.98 -28.95 26.60
CA SER A 162 -15.08 -28.23 25.97
C SER A 162 -15.15 -28.56 24.48
N LEU A 163 -16.36 -28.83 23.99
CA LEU A 163 -16.70 -29.07 22.58
C LEU A 163 -16.56 -27.79 21.71
N VAL A 164 -15.57 -26.94 22.02
CA VAL A 164 -15.35 -25.68 21.32
C VAL A 164 -14.62 -25.94 20.01
N SER A 165 -13.52 -26.72 20.02
CA SER A 165 -12.79 -27.05 18.79
C SER A 165 -13.56 -28.05 17.91
N LEU A 166 -13.40 -27.92 16.59
CA LEU A 166 -13.98 -28.86 15.64
C LEU A 166 -13.44 -30.29 15.87
N LYS A 167 -12.14 -30.39 16.19
CA LYS A 167 -11.50 -31.66 16.53
C LYS A 167 -12.15 -32.32 17.75
N ALA A 168 -12.44 -31.55 18.82
CA ALA A 168 -13.10 -32.09 20.01
C ALA A 168 -14.53 -32.56 19.70
N LYS A 169 -15.28 -31.82 18.89
CA LYS A 169 -16.63 -32.22 18.44
C LYS A 169 -16.61 -33.56 17.69
N LEU A 170 -15.66 -33.74 16.78
CA LEU A 170 -15.50 -35.00 16.02
C LEU A 170 -15.08 -36.16 16.93
N ILE A 171 -14.11 -35.95 17.83
CA ILE A 171 -13.67 -36.99 18.77
C ILE A 171 -14.83 -37.40 19.70
N ALA A 172 -15.61 -36.44 20.20
CA ALA A 172 -16.76 -36.74 21.05
C ALA A 172 -17.84 -37.55 20.33
N MET A 173 -18.07 -37.29 19.04
CA MET A 173 -18.98 -38.09 18.21
C MET A 173 -18.50 -39.55 18.08
N VAL A 174 -17.20 -39.76 17.85
CA VAL A 174 -16.61 -41.11 17.79
C VAL A 174 -16.71 -41.83 19.12
N ILE A 175 -16.41 -41.14 20.23
CA ILE A 175 -16.54 -41.72 21.58
C ILE A 175 -18.00 -42.09 21.87
N ALA A 176 -18.96 -41.23 21.53
CA ALA A 176 -20.39 -41.51 21.71
C ALA A 176 -20.83 -42.76 20.94
N ALA A 177 -20.36 -42.92 19.70
CA ALA A 177 -20.63 -44.11 18.89
C ALA A 177 -20.00 -45.38 19.49
N LEU A 178 -18.76 -45.31 19.96
CA LEU A 178 -18.10 -46.44 20.65
C LEU A 178 -18.81 -46.81 21.95
N THR A 179 -19.25 -45.83 22.75
CA THR A 179 -20.00 -46.10 23.98
C THR A 179 -21.34 -46.76 23.69
N LEU A 180 -22.04 -46.34 22.63
CA LEU A 180 -23.29 -46.99 22.20
C LEU A 180 -23.03 -48.44 21.79
N LEU A 181 -21.97 -48.70 21.03
CA LEU A 181 -21.59 -50.04 20.60
C LEU A 181 -21.29 -50.94 21.80
N CYS A 182 -20.51 -50.46 22.76
CA CYS A 182 -20.20 -51.21 23.98
C CYS A 182 -21.45 -51.48 24.83
N LEU A 183 -22.35 -50.51 25.00
CA LEU A 183 -23.59 -50.69 25.76
C LEU A 183 -24.53 -51.68 25.09
N ALA A 184 -24.74 -51.55 23.77
CA ALA A 184 -25.59 -52.46 23.00
C ALA A 184 -25.01 -53.89 22.93
N GLY A 185 -23.69 -54.01 22.78
CA GLY A 185 -22.99 -55.30 22.82
C GLY A 185 -23.06 -55.95 24.20
N GLY A 186 -22.83 -55.18 25.26
CA GLY A 186 -22.93 -55.66 26.65
C GLY A 186 -24.32 -56.14 27.02
N LEU A 187 -25.37 -55.41 26.63
CA LEU A 187 -26.77 -55.81 26.85
C LEU A 187 -27.10 -57.11 26.10
N GLY A 188 -26.57 -57.27 24.87
CA GLY A 188 -26.74 -58.50 24.09
C GLY A 188 -26.09 -59.72 24.73
N ILE A 189 -24.84 -59.57 25.19
CA ILE A 189 -24.11 -60.65 25.89
C ILE A 189 -24.82 -61.03 27.18
N TYR A 190 -25.18 -60.05 28.02
CA TYR A 190 -25.96 -60.28 29.24
C TYR A 190 -27.21 -61.10 28.97
N GLY A 191 -27.87 -60.79 27.85
CA GLY A 191 -29.06 -61.50 27.44
C GLY A 191 -28.89 -62.95 27.03
N VAL A 192 -27.79 -63.26 26.35
CA VAL A 192 -27.45 -64.65 26.02
C VAL A 192 -27.15 -65.45 27.29
N VAL A 193 -26.45 -64.85 28.26
CA VAL A 193 -26.10 -65.51 29.53
C VAL A 193 -27.36 -65.86 30.34
N VAL A 194 -28.26 -64.89 30.57
CA VAL A 194 -29.51 -65.12 31.33
C VAL A 194 -30.44 -66.12 30.62
N SER A 195 -30.45 -66.13 29.28
CA SER A 195 -31.20 -67.13 28.52
C SER A 195 -30.59 -68.53 28.61
N GLY A 196 -29.28 -68.64 28.81
CA GLY A 196 -28.58 -69.91 29.03
C GLY A 196 -28.97 -70.54 30.36
N GLU A 197 -28.92 -69.78 31.45
CA GLU A 197 -29.29 -70.26 32.79
C GLU A 197 -30.73 -70.82 32.84
N ARG A 198 -31.68 -70.19 32.14
CA ARG A 198 -33.07 -70.68 32.07
C ARG A 198 -33.26 -71.92 31.18
N LEU A 199 -32.39 -72.10 30.19
CA LEU A 199 -32.40 -73.30 29.35
C LEU A 199 -31.84 -74.50 30.11
N ASP A 200 -30.82 -74.28 30.95
CA ASP A 200 -30.26 -75.30 31.84
C ASP A 200 -31.31 -75.76 32.87
N THR A 201 -32.07 -74.85 33.48
CA THR A 201 -33.19 -75.21 34.38
C THR A 201 -34.31 -75.98 33.68
N LEU A 202 -34.62 -75.65 32.42
CA LEU A 202 -35.63 -76.40 31.65
C LEU A 202 -35.17 -77.83 31.33
N ASN A 203 -33.88 -77.99 31.03
CA ASN A 203 -33.30 -79.30 30.71
C ASN A 203 -33.23 -80.21 31.93
N GLN A 204 -32.77 -79.69 33.08
CA GLN A 204 -32.59 -80.47 34.32
C GLN A 204 -33.88 -80.68 35.11
N SER A 205 -34.69 -79.65 35.33
CA SER A 205 -35.89 -79.75 36.19
C SER A 205 -37.16 -80.12 35.41
N GLY A 206 -37.27 -79.78 34.12
CA GLY A 206 -38.47 -80.09 33.35
C GLY A 206 -38.38 -81.39 32.55
N LEU A 207 -37.45 -81.45 31.60
CA LEU A 207 -37.39 -82.56 30.63
C LEU A 207 -36.89 -83.88 31.25
N GLU A 208 -35.88 -83.81 32.12
CA GLU A 208 -35.35 -84.99 32.81
C GLU A 208 -36.36 -85.56 33.82
N SER A 209 -37.06 -84.69 34.55
CA SER A 209 -38.14 -85.07 35.48
C SER A 209 -39.29 -85.80 34.78
N ILE A 210 -39.77 -85.30 33.63
CA ILE A 210 -40.79 -85.99 32.82
C ILE A 210 -40.27 -87.35 32.31
N ALA A 211 -39.01 -87.41 31.87
CA ALA A 211 -38.41 -88.67 31.41
C ALA A 211 -38.32 -89.71 32.54
N ASN A 212 -37.98 -89.29 33.76
CA ASN A 212 -37.92 -90.14 34.94
C ASN A 212 -39.31 -90.70 35.30
N LEU A 213 -40.35 -89.86 35.35
CA LEU A 213 -41.73 -90.30 35.63
C LEU A 213 -42.29 -91.25 34.55
N GLN A 214 -41.93 -91.05 33.28
CA GLN A 214 -42.28 -91.99 32.20
C GLN A 214 -41.55 -93.33 32.30
N GLN A 215 -40.32 -93.35 32.84
CA GLN A 215 -39.60 -94.59 33.12
C GLN A 215 -40.25 -95.36 34.28
N ILE A 216 -40.68 -94.66 35.33
CA ILE A 216 -41.44 -95.23 36.45
C ILE A 216 -42.73 -95.88 35.97
N GLU A 217 -43.51 -95.20 35.12
CA GLU A 217 -44.73 -95.75 34.51
C GLU A 217 -44.47 -97.09 33.80
N ARG A 218 -43.35 -97.16 33.06
CA ARG A 218 -42.94 -98.37 32.34
C ARG A 218 -42.60 -99.50 33.30
N HIS A 219 -41.87 -99.22 34.38
CA HIS A 219 -41.51 -100.22 35.38
C HIS A 219 -42.73 -100.71 36.18
N LEU A 220 -43.65 -99.82 36.56
CA LEU A 220 -44.94 -100.19 37.16
C LEU A 220 -45.71 -101.17 36.28
N GLY A 221 -45.78 -100.89 34.97
CA GLY A 221 -46.40 -101.80 34.00
C GLY A 221 -45.70 -103.14 33.87
N GLN A 222 -44.37 -103.15 33.80
CA GLN A 222 -43.57 -104.38 33.66
C GLN A 222 -43.70 -105.31 34.88
N VAL A 223 -43.74 -104.76 36.09
CA VAL A 223 -43.92 -105.57 37.31
C VAL A 223 -45.26 -106.29 37.29
N LEU A 224 -46.34 -105.57 36.93
CA LEU A 224 -47.66 -106.17 36.83
C LEU A 224 -47.76 -107.19 35.69
N GLU A 225 -47.20 -106.88 34.51
CA GLU A 225 -47.18 -107.76 33.33
C GLU A 225 -46.39 -109.05 33.57
N THR A 226 -45.33 -108.98 34.39
CA THR A 226 -44.52 -110.14 34.76
C THR A 226 -45.20 -110.99 35.85
N LEU A 227 -45.83 -110.34 36.84
CA LEU A 227 -46.43 -111.00 37.99
C LEU A 227 -47.81 -111.59 37.70
N GLU A 228 -48.66 -110.93 36.91
CA GLU A 228 -50.04 -111.35 36.66
C GLU A 228 -50.16 -112.76 36.02
N PRO A 229 -49.38 -113.13 34.97
CA PRO A 229 -49.40 -114.48 34.42
C PRO A 229 -48.96 -115.54 35.44
N ALA A 230 -47.99 -115.20 36.30
CA ALA A 230 -47.47 -116.09 37.32
C ALA A 230 -48.49 -116.34 38.44
N VAL A 231 -49.26 -115.32 38.83
CA VAL A 231 -50.37 -115.46 39.79
C VAL A 231 -51.52 -116.30 39.21
N ARG A 232 -51.90 -116.05 37.95
CA ARG A 232 -53.01 -116.77 37.29
C ARG A 232 -52.68 -118.23 37.00
N ASN A 233 -51.42 -118.58 36.74
CA ASN A 233 -50.98 -119.95 36.50
C ASN A 233 -49.58 -120.25 37.09
N PRO A 234 -49.48 -120.45 38.42
CA PRO A 234 -48.20 -120.59 39.11
C PRO A 234 -47.36 -121.78 38.65
N ARG A 235 -47.99 -122.85 38.15
CA ARG A 235 -47.30 -124.08 37.72
C ARG A 235 -46.49 -123.94 36.43
N ARG A 236 -46.71 -122.87 35.66
CA ARG A 236 -46.00 -122.60 34.40
C ARG A 236 -44.96 -121.48 34.52
N ALA A 237 -44.89 -120.81 35.67
CA ALA A 237 -43.96 -119.70 35.87
C ALA A 237 -42.60 -120.22 36.37
N ASP A 238 -41.52 -119.67 35.82
CA ASP A 238 -40.18 -119.79 36.40
C ASP A 238 -40.09 -118.82 37.58
N ILE A 239 -40.27 -119.37 38.79
CA ILE A 239 -40.39 -118.58 40.02
C ILE A 239 -39.07 -117.87 40.38
N GLU A 240 -37.93 -118.47 40.06
CA GLU A 240 -36.61 -117.88 40.32
C GLU A 240 -36.34 -116.71 39.37
N ALA A 241 -36.60 -116.90 38.08
CA ALA A 241 -36.51 -115.81 37.10
C ALA A 241 -37.53 -114.69 37.36
N LEU A 242 -38.73 -115.02 37.84
CA LEU A 242 -39.77 -114.06 38.22
C LEU A 242 -39.30 -113.11 39.32
N GLY A 243 -38.75 -113.66 40.41
CA GLY A 243 -38.24 -112.87 41.53
C GLY A 243 -37.14 -111.90 41.09
N ILE A 244 -36.16 -112.40 40.32
CA ILE A 244 -35.04 -111.58 39.81
C ILE A 244 -35.54 -110.44 38.91
N ASN A 245 -36.47 -110.72 37.99
CA ASN A 245 -36.99 -109.69 37.08
C ASN A 245 -37.80 -108.61 37.82
N ILE A 246 -38.62 -109.02 38.80
CA ILE A 246 -39.40 -108.08 39.60
C ILE A 246 -38.49 -107.24 40.48
N GLU A 247 -37.49 -107.84 41.12
CA GLU A 247 -36.50 -107.14 41.95
C GLU A 247 -35.71 -106.12 41.12
N GLN A 248 -35.25 -106.48 39.91
CA GLN A 248 -34.59 -105.55 38.99
C GLN A 248 -35.47 -104.36 38.61
N HIS A 249 -36.76 -104.58 38.34
CA HIS A 249 -37.69 -103.50 38.02
C HIS A 249 -37.99 -102.61 39.23
N ILE A 250 -38.10 -103.19 40.43
CA ILE A 250 -38.28 -102.45 41.68
C ILE A 250 -37.05 -101.59 41.98
N GLU A 251 -35.84 -102.15 41.88
CA GLU A 251 -34.59 -101.41 42.10
C GLU A 251 -34.44 -100.25 41.11
N ALA A 252 -34.65 -100.52 39.81
CA ALA A 252 -34.58 -99.50 38.78
C ALA A 252 -35.60 -98.38 39.02
N MET A 253 -36.84 -98.75 39.35
CA MET A 253 -37.90 -97.78 39.64
C MET A 253 -37.62 -96.96 40.89
N SER A 254 -37.11 -97.58 41.96
CA SER A 254 -36.70 -96.88 43.19
C SER A 254 -35.56 -95.90 42.92
N ALA A 255 -34.56 -96.30 42.13
CA ALA A 255 -33.46 -95.43 41.73
C ALA A 255 -33.94 -94.24 40.89
N THR A 256 -34.81 -94.47 39.90
CA THR A 256 -35.40 -93.40 39.08
C THR A 256 -36.26 -92.45 39.92
N TRP A 257 -37.05 -92.98 40.85
CA TRP A 257 -37.84 -92.15 41.78
C TRP A 257 -36.96 -91.31 42.69
N GLN A 258 -35.86 -91.88 43.20
CA GLN A 258 -34.89 -91.13 44.01
C GLN A 258 -34.19 -90.02 43.21
N GLN A 259 -33.90 -90.26 41.92
CA GLN A 259 -33.35 -89.24 41.02
C GLN A 259 -34.33 -88.08 40.82
N PHE A 260 -35.60 -88.39 40.53
CA PHE A 260 -36.67 -87.37 40.44
C PHE A 260 -36.80 -86.56 41.74
N ARG A 261 -36.86 -87.24 42.90
CA ARG A 261 -36.94 -86.62 44.23
C ARG A 261 -35.74 -85.73 44.58
N SER A 262 -34.58 -85.95 43.97
CA SER A 262 -33.37 -85.17 44.27
C SER A 262 -33.36 -83.77 43.65
N VAL A 263 -34.16 -83.58 42.59
CA VAL A 263 -34.26 -82.34 41.82
C VAL A 263 -35.53 -81.57 42.18
N GLU A 264 -36.62 -82.27 42.50
CA GLU A 264 -37.95 -81.68 42.70
C GLU A 264 -38.28 -81.41 44.18
N GLU A 265 -39.05 -80.35 44.44
CA GLU A 265 -39.53 -80.03 45.79
C GLU A 265 -40.60 -81.02 46.27
N SER A 266 -40.68 -81.23 47.59
CA SER A 266 -41.65 -82.14 48.20
C SER A 266 -43.08 -81.60 48.10
N THR A 267 -43.78 -81.89 47.00
CA THR A 267 -45.20 -81.56 46.82
C THR A 267 -46.11 -82.58 47.51
N ALA A 268 -47.40 -82.23 47.64
CA ALA A 268 -48.41 -83.15 48.16
C ALA A 268 -48.51 -84.43 47.31
N GLN A 269 -48.36 -84.35 45.98
CA GLN A 269 -48.35 -85.51 45.10
C GLN A 269 -47.08 -86.35 45.25
N VAL A 270 -45.91 -85.73 45.45
CA VAL A 270 -44.66 -86.47 45.72
C VAL A 270 -44.76 -87.26 47.02
N MET A 271 -45.32 -86.65 48.08
CA MET A 271 -45.56 -87.35 49.35
C MET A 271 -46.60 -88.47 49.22
N ALA A 272 -47.65 -88.26 48.43
CA ALA A 272 -48.67 -89.28 48.16
C ALA A 272 -48.10 -90.45 47.35
N PHE A 273 -47.25 -90.17 46.35
CA PHE A 273 -46.54 -91.19 45.60
C PHE A 273 -45.59 -91.97 46.51
N ASP A 274 -44.79 -91.30 47.36
CA ASP A 274 -43.91 -91.96 48.34
C ASP A 274 -44.67 -92.96 49.23
N ALA A 275 -45.84 -92.56 49.75
CA ALA A 275 -46.66 -93.40 50.61
C ALA A 275 -47.26 -94.60 49.84
N LEU A 276 -47.88 -94.35 48.69
CA LEU A 276 -48.49 -95.39 47.86
C LEU A 276 -47.44 -96.34 47.26
N PHE A 277 -46.24 -95.85 46.98
CA PHE A 277 -45.14 -96.64 46.47
C PHE A 277 -44.65 -97.63 47.52
N ALA A 278 -44.52 -97.20 48.77
CA ALA A 278 -44.17 -98.08 49.89
C ALA A 278 -45.25 -99.16 50.12
N GLU A 279 -46.53 -98.78 50.11
CA GLU A 279 -47.64 -99.73 50.23
C GLU A 279 -47.70 -100.72 49.05
N TRP A 280 -47.43 -100.24 47.84
CA TRP A 280 -47.37 -101.07 46.64
C TRP A 280 -46.21 -102.06 46.68
N LEU A 281 -45.03 -101.65 47.14
CA LEU A 281 -43.88 -102.54 47.33
C LEU A 281 -44.19 -103.67 48.32
N ASP A 282 -44.88 -103.36 49.42
CA ASP A 282 -45.33 -104.37 50.38
C ASP A 282 -46.29 -105.36 49.71
N SER A 283 -47.29 -104.88 48.97
CA SER A 283 -48.21 -105.74 48.20
C SER A 283 -47.51 -106.60 47.14
N VAL A 284 -46.49 -106.07 46.44
CA VAL A 284 -45.69 -106.86 45.48
C VAL A 284 -44.96 -107.99 46.21
N ASN A 285 -44.35 -107.70 47.35
CA ASN A 285 -43.65 -108.71 48.15
C ASN A 285 -44.60 -109.79 48.66
N VAL A 286 -45.79 -109.40 49.16
CA VAL A 286 -46.83 -110.35 49.58
C VAL A 286 -47.29 -111.23 48.41
N ALA A 287 -47.53 -110.64 47.24
CA ALA A 287 -47.92 -111.40 46.05
C ALA A 287 -46.80 -112.34 45.56
N LEU A 288 -45.55 -111.88 45.57
CA LEU A 288 -44.38 -112.67 45.18
C LEU A 288 -44.13 -113.83 46.15
N GLU A 289 -44.18 -113.59 47.46
CA GLU A 289 -44.04 -114.63 48.49
C GLU A 289 -45.18 -115.67 48.39
N ALA A 290 -46.41 -115.22 48.15
CA ALA A 290 -47.55 -116.12 47.94
C ALA A 290 -47.38 -116.99 46.68
N VAL A 291 -46.83 -116.44 45.59
CA VAL A 291 -46.48 -117.21 44.38
C VAL A 291 -45.34 -118.20 44.66
N GLN A 292 -44.30 -117.79 45.40
CA GLN A 292 -43.15 -118.63 45.77
C GLN A 292 -43.51 -119.80 46.70
N THR A 293 -44.39 -119.55 47.67
CA THR A 293 -44.88 -120.56 48.63
C THR A 293 -46.00 -121.44 48.06
N GLY A 294 -46.45 -121.18 46.83
CA GLY A 294 -47.47 -121.95 46.12
C GLY A 294 -48.90 -121.66 46.56
N ASN A 295 -49.13 -120.57 47.30
CA ASN A 295 -50.44 -120.14 47.78
C ASN A 295 -51.15 -119.25 46.75
N GLY A 296 -51.68 -119.87 45.68
CA GLY A 296 -52.30 -119.16 44.57
C GLY A 296 -53.54 -118.32 44.92
N PHE A 297 -54.26 -118.65 46.01
CA PHE A 297 -55.42 -117.84 46.45
C PHE A 297 -54.96 -116.52 47.05
N VAL A 298 -53.99 -116.54 47.97
CA VAL A 298 -53.40 -115.32 48.56
C VAL A 298 -52.69 -114.50 47.49
N ALA A 299 -52.03 -115.14 46.52
CA ALA A 299 -51.42 -114.44 45.40
C ALA A 299 -52.45 -113.72 44.51
N PHE A 300 -53.60 -114.35 44.27
CA PHE A 300 -54.68 -113.75 43.47
C PHE A 300 -55.40 -112.62 44.23
N GLU A 301 -55.65 -112.81 45.53
CA GLU A 301 -56.21 -111.78 46.42
C GLU A 301 -55.27 -110.57 46.51
N ALA A 302 -53.98 -110.78 46.75
CA ALA A 302 -52.98 -109.71 46.74
C ALA A 302 -52.87 -109.03 45.36
N LEU A 303 -53.00 -109.77 44.26
CA LEU A 303 -52.99 -109.18 42.92
C LEU A 303 -54.24 -108.33 42.64
N THR A 304 -55.43 -108.84 42.94
CA THR A 304 -56.71 -108.22 42.54
C THR A 304 -57.22 -107.18 43.54
N ASP A 305 -57.08 -107.42 44.85
CA ASP A 305 -57.67 -106.57 45.89
C ASP A 305 -56.73 -105.46 46.36
N THR A 306 -55.40 -105.65 46.26
CA THR A 306 -54.43 -104.61 46.65
C THR A 306 -53.57 -104.13 45.49
N LEU A 307 -52.82 -105.01 44.82
CA LEU A 307 -51.78 -104.61 43.88
C LEU A 307 -52.30 -103.93 42.61
N GLN A 308 -53.37 -104.44 41.99
CA GLN A 308 -54.00 -103.79 40.83
C GLN A 308 -54.58 -102.40 41.18
N PRO A 309 -55.39 -102.25 42.24
CA PRO A 309 -55.86 -100.93 42.70
C PRO A 309 -54.72 -99.96 43.05
N GLN A 310 -53.68 -100.41 43.77
CA GLN A 310 -52.53 -99.59 44.12
C GLN A 310 -51.70 -99.20 42.89
N THR A 311 -51.53 -100.10 41.91
CA THR A 311 -50.87 -99.79 40.64
C THR A 311 -51.67 -98.73 39.88
N ALA A 312 -53.00 -98.83 39.84
CA ALA A 312 -53.84 -97.82 39.21
C ALA A 312 -53.72 -96.46 39.90
N ALA A 313 -53.71 -96.42 41.24
CA ALA A 313 -53.51 -95.19 42.02
C ALA A 313 -52.11 -94.58 41.80
N LEU A 314 -51.06 -95.41 41.74
CA LEU A 314 -49.70 -94.94 41.43
C LEU A 314 -49.60 -94.38 40.02
N ARG A 315 -50.24 -95.00 39.03
CA ARG A 315 -50.29 -94.48 37.66
C ARG A 315 -51.04 -93.15 37.58
N GLU A 316 -52.13 -93.01 38.32
CA GLU A 316 -52.90 -91.76 38.39
C GLU A 316 -52.04 -90.63 38.95
N ILE A 317 -51.39 -90.82 40.09
CA ILE A 317 -50.48 -89.82 40.68
C ILE A 317 -49.26 -89.56 39.81
N ASN A 318 -48.69 -90.59 39.19
CA ASN A 318 -47.57 -90.43 38.27
C ASN A 318 -47.98 -89.60 37.04
N SER A 319 -49.20 -89.79 36.53
CA SER A 319 -49.76 -88.96 35.45
C SER A 319 -49.98 -87.52 35.90
N GLU A 320 -50.48 -87.30 37.11
CA GLU A 320 -50.63 -85.95 37.68
C GLU A 320 -49.27 -85.24 37.80
N LEU A 321 -48.25 -85.93 38.30
CA LEU A 321 -46.87 -85.40 38.38
C LEU A 321 -46.31 -85.08 36.99
N VAL A 322 -46.55 -85.93 35.98
CA VAL A 322 -46.13 -85.65 34.58
C VAL A 322 -46.82 -84.41 34.03
N ASP A 323 -48.11 -84.24 34.32
CA ASP A 323 -48.88 -83.07 33.86
C ASP A 323 -48.42 -81.79 34.56
N ASP A 324 -48.15 -81.84 35.87
CA ASP A 324 -47.59 -80.71 36.64
C ASP A 324 -46.22 -80.29 36.09
N GLU A 325 -45.31 -81.23 35.84
CA GLU A 325 -44.01 -80.95 35.23
C GLU A 325 -44.13 -80.38 33.82
N ARG A 326 -45.09 -80.88 33.03
CA ARG A 326 -45.39 -80.33 31.70
C ARG A 326 -45.87 -78.88 31.78
N VAL A 327 -46.73 -78.56 32.73
CA VAL A 327 -47.24 -77.20 32.93
C VAL A 327 -46.10 -76.27 33.36
N GLN A 328 -45.26 -76.69 34.31
CA GLN A 328 -44.10 -75.91 34.74
C GLN A 328 -43.09 -75.67 33.60
N ALA A 329 -42.77 -76.71 32.82
CA ALA A 329 -41.90 -76.59 31.64
C ALA A 329 -42.48 -75.62 30.60
N GLN A 330 -43.80 -75.63 30.36
CA GLN A 330 -44.47 -74.69 29.45
C GLN A 330 -44.41 -73.25 29.97
N VAL A 331 -44.59 -73.04 31.27
CA VAL A 331 -44.47 -71.72 31.90
C VAL A 331 -43.05 -71.18 31.75
N LEU A 332 -42.03 -71.98 32.07
CA LEU A 332 -40.62 -71.62 31.93
C LEU A 332 -40.23 -71.26 30.49
N VAL A 333 -40.71 -72.02 29.49
CA VAL A 333 -40.50 -71.70 28.07
C VAL A 333 -41.17 -70.37 27.70
N SER A 334 -42.41 -70.14 28.16
CA SER A 334 -43.15 -68.91 27.86
C SER A 334 -42.52 -67.67 28.49
N ASP A 335 -41.98 -67.79 29.70
CA ASP A 335 -41.29 -66.70 30.39
C ASP A 335 -39.90 -66.44 29.81
N ALA A 336 -39.17 -67.49 29.40
CA ALA A 336 -37.94 -67.35 28.64
C ALA A 336 -38.17 -66.63 27.30
N GLN A 337 -39.25 -66.95 26.58
CA GLN A 337 -39.63 -66.28 25.35
C GLN A 337 -40.01 -64.80 25.57
N ARG A 338 -40.85 -64.49 26.57
CA ARG A 338 -41.23 -63.11 26.92
C ARG A 338 -40.01 -62.28 27.30
N SER A 339 -39.14 -62.80 28.14
CA SER A 339 -37.93 -62.10 28.58
C SER A 339 -36.94 -61.89 27.44
N ARG A 340 -36.76 -62.89 26.56
CA ARG A 340 -35.99 -62.74 25.32
C ARG A 340 -36.57 -61.62 24.44
N GLN A 341 -37.89 -61.58 24.26
CA GLN A 341 -38.55 -60.56 23.46
C GLN A 341 -38.39 -59.16 24.08
N GLN A 342 -38.59 -59.02 25.39
CA GLN A 342 -38.39 -57.75 26.10
C GLN A 342 -36.96 -57.24 25.95
N MET A 343 -35.97 -58.14 26.03
CA MET A 343 -34.56 -57.78 25.90
C MET A 343 -34.16 -57.39 24.47
N LEU A 344 -34.72 -58.07 23.45
CA LEU A 344 -34.57 -57.66 22.06
C LEU A 344 -35.18 -56.28 21.81
N ILE A 345 -36.37 -56.01 22.35
CA ILE A 345 -37.01 -54.69 22.26
C ILE A 345 -36.14 -53.63 22.96
N ALA A 346 -35.61 -53.92 24.16
CA ALA A 346 -34.73 -53.00 24.88
C ALA A 346 -33.43 -52.71 24.10
N GLN A 347 -32.83 -53.72 23.48
CA GLN A 347 -31.64 -53.58 22.63
C GLN A 347 -31.93 -52.73 21.38
N LEU A 348 -33.03 -53.00 20.68
CA LEU A 348 -33.46 -52.24 19.52
C LEU A 348 -33.78 -50.78 19.89
N ALA A 349 -34.45 -50.54 21.02
CA ALA A 349 -34.74 -49.21 21.51
C ALA A 349 -33.47 -48.42 21.84
N LEU A 350 -32.49 -49.05 22.50
CA LEU A 350 -31.20 -48.44 22.81
C LEU A 350 -30.43 -48.04 21.54
N ILE A 351 -30.38 -48.94 20.55
CA ILE A 351 -29.76 -48.68 19.24
C ILE A 351 -30.48 -47.54 18.52
N ALA A 352 -31.82 -47.53 18.52
CA ALA A 352 -32.61 -46.50 17.86
C ALA A 352 -32.40 -45.11 18.50
N ILE A 353 -32.42 -45.00 19.83
CA ILE A 353 -32.13 -43.76 20.56
C ILE A 353 -30.69 -43.31 20.28
N GLY A 354 -29.74 -44.24 20.30
CA GLY A 354 -28.34 -43.97 19.97
C GLY A 354 -28.15 -43.42 18.56
N MET A 355 -28.80 -44.02 17.56
CA MET A 355 -28.77 -43.53 16.18
C MET A 355 -29.39 -42.14 16.07
N LEU A 356 -30.52 -41.87 16.73
CA LEU A 356 -31.13 -40.54 16.72
C LEU A 356 -30.20 -39.47 17.31
N VAL A 357 -29.52 -39.78 18.42
CA VAL A 357 -28.53 -38.87 19.02
C VAL A 357 -27.34 -38.65 18.09
N LEU A 358 -26.80 -39.71 17.49
CA LEU A 358 -25.66 -39.61 16.56
C LEU A 358 -26.03 -38.82 15.29
N ILE A 359 -27.22 -39.04 14.72
CA ILE A 359 -27.72 -38.28 13.58
C ILE A 359 -27.93 -36.80 13.96
N GLY A 360 -28.50 -36.53 15.13
CA GLY A 360 -28.66 -35.15 15.65
C GLY A 360 -27.32 -34.43 15.84
N LEU A 361 -26.34 -35.10 16.46
CA LEU A 361 -25.00 -34.55 16.67
C LEU A 361 -24.26 -34.33 15.34
N SER A 362 -24.35 -35.32 14.43
CA SER A 362 -23.73 -35.27 13.09
C SER A 362 -24.31 -34.12 12.27
N THR A 363 -25.64 -33.99 12.20
CA THR A 363 -26.30 -32.90 11.47
C THR A 363 -25.98 -31.52 12.06
N PHE A 364 -25.88 -31.40 13.39
CA PHE A 364 -25.46 -30.16 14.06
C PHE A 364 -24.02 -29.76 13.70
N ILE A 365 -23.07 -30.71 13.78
CA ILE A 365 -21.66 -30.46 13.41
C ILE A 365 -21.55 -30.12 11.93
N LEU A 366 -22.18 -30.91 11.06
CA LEU A 366 -22.14 -30.73 9.61
C LEU A 366 -22.73 -29.38 9.20
N ARG A 367 -23.88 -28.96 9.76
CA ARG A 367 -24.44 -27.63 9.51
C ARG A 367 -23.48 -26.51 9.92
N ASN A 368 -22.85 -26.60 11.10
CA ASN A 368 -21.92 -25.57 11.55
C ASN A 368 -20.67 -25.50 10.67
N VAL A 369 -20.12 -26.64 10.26
CA VAL A 369 -18.96 -26.71 9.35
C VAL A 369 -19.31 -26.15 7.98
N LEU A 370 -20.41 -26.59 7.37
CA LEU A 370 -20.83 -26.13 6.05
C LEU A 370 -21.17 -24.64 6.06
N ASN A 371 -21.83 -24.14 7.10
CA ASN A 371 -22.12 -22.71 7.24
C ASN A 371 -20.87 -21.86 7.43
N GLY A 372 -19.89 -22.33 8.22
CA GLY A 372 -18.61 -21.65 8.38
C GLY A 372 -17.79 -21.63 7.09
N LEU A 373 -17.75 -22.75 6.37
CA LEU A 373 -17.06 -22.85 5.08
C LEU A 373 -17.74 -22.01 4.00
N ALA A 374 -19.08 -21.97 3.97
CA ALA A 374 -19.84 -21.11 3.08
C ALA A 374 -19.58 -19.62 3.37
N GLY A 375 -19.46 -19.23 4.65
CA GLY A 375 -19.06 -17.89 5.05
C GLY A 375 -17.65 -17.53 4.58
N ALA A 376 -16.68 -18.43 4.73
CA ALA A 376 -15.30 -18.23 4.27
C ALA A 376 -15.23 -18.10 2.74
N ARG A 377 -15.94 -18.97 2.03
CA ARG A 377 -16.08 -18.91 0.56
C ARG A 377 -16.70 -17.59 0.13
N HIS A 378 -17.80 -17.17 0.75
CA HIS A 378 -18.47 -15.90 0.45
C HIS A 378 -17.52 -14.72 0.66
N LEU A 379 -16.88 -14.61 1.82
CA LEU A 379 -15.95 -13.52 2.11
C LEU A 379 -14.77 -13.49 1.13
N THR A 380 -14.25 -14.66 0.75
CA THR A 380 -13.18 -14.78 -0.25
C THR A 380 -13.63 -14.27 -1.63
N PHE A 381 -14.83 -14.65 -2.08
CA PHE A 381 -15.38 -14.13 -3.33
C PHE A 381 -15.65 -12.63 -3.28
N GLN A 382 -16.13 -12.10 -2.15
CA GLN A 382 -16.31 -10.66 -1.97
C GLN A 382 -14.98 -9.92 -2.08
N ILE A 383 -13.93 -10.40 -1.41
CA ILE A 383 -12.58 -9.81 -1.51
C ILE A 383 -12.05 -9.89 -2.95
N ALA A 384 -12.20 -11.05 -3.61
CA ALA A 384 -11.75 -11.25 -4.99
C ALA A 384 -12.50 -10.37 -6.00
N ALA A 385 -13.78 -10.08 -5.74
CA ALA A 385 -14.60 -9.16 -6.54
C ALA A 385 -14.34 -7.67 -6.19
N GLY A 386 -13.36 -7.37 -5.33
CA GLY A 386 -13.06 -6.01 -4.90
C GLY A 386 -14.01 -5.45 -3.83
N ASN A 387 -15.01 -6.21 -3.37
CA ASN A 387 -15.91 -5.76 -2.31
C ASN A 387 -15.28 -5.95 -0.92
N LEU A 388 -14.62 -4.89 -0.44
CA LEU A 388 -13.98 -4.83 0.86
C LEU A 388 -14.91 -4.31 1.98
N ALA A 389 -16.15 -3.93 1.62
CA ALA A 389 -17.20 -3.57 2.57
C ALA A 389 -17.91 -4.77 3.19
N ALA A 390 -17.79 -5.95 2.56
CA ALA A 390 -18.50 -7.15 3.00
C ALA A 390 -18.03 -7.62 4.38
N SER A 391 -18.89 -7.56 5.39
CA SER A 391 -18.62 -8.01 6.76
C SER A 391 -19.16 -9.41 7.02
N ASN A 392 -18.43 -10.24 7.77
CA ASN A 392 -18.96 -11.49 8.30
C ASN A 392 -19.30 -11.33 9.79
N LYS A 393 -20.55 -11.60 10.17
CA LYS A 393 -21.03 -11.54 11.56
C LYS A 393 -20.87 -12.85 12.33
N GLN A 394 -20.35 -13.91 11.71
CA GLN A 394 -20.22 -15.22 12.38
C GLN A 394 -19.13 -15.19 13.47
N THR A 395 -19.54 -15.38 14.71
CA THR A 395 -18.71 -15.50 15.91
C THR A 395 -18.51 -16.97 16.29
N SER A 396 -17.80 -17.72 15.45
CA SER A 396 -17.31 -19.04 15.89
C SER A 396 -15.99 -18.87 16.63
N HIS A 397 -15.78 -19.67 17.68
CA HIS A 397 -14.54 -19.69 18.48
C HIS A 397 -13.69 -20.94 18.19
N ASP A 398 -13.99 -21.62 17.08
CA ASP A 398 -13.25 -22.79 16.58
C ASP A 398 -12.32 -22.42 15.43
N GLU A 399 -11.65 -23.43 14.85
CA GLU A 399 -10.68 -23.26 13.78
C GLU A 399 -11.28 -22.56 12.53
N LEU A 400 -12.58 -22.75 12.27
CA LEU A 400 -13.29 -22.03 11.20
C LEU A 400 -13.50 -20.56 11.55
N GLY A 401 -13.77 -20.25 12.82
CA GLY A 401 -13.80 -18.89 13.33
C GLY A 401 -12.46 -18.16 13.18
N GLU A 402 -11.35 -18.85 13.44
CA GLU A 402 -10.00 -18.32 13.25
C GLU A 402 -9.67 -18.06 11.76
N LEU A 403 -10.09 -18.97 10.87
CA LEU A 403 -9.99 -18.76 9.41
C LEU A 403 -10.78 -17.52 8.97
N LEU A 404 -12.04 -17.40 9.41
CA LEU A 404 -12.89 -16.26 9.10
C LEU A 404 -12.31 -14.95 9.63
N TYR A 405 -11.78 -14.96 10.84
CA TYR A 405 -11.08 -13.81 11.43
C TYR A 405 -9.85 -13.42 10.60
N SER A 406 -9.09 -14.40 10.11
CA SER A 406 -7.90 -14.17 9.27
C SER A 406 -8.28 -13.58 7.91
N LEU A 407 -9.33 -14.10 7.26
CA LEU A 407 -9.88 -13.54 6.02
C LEU A 407 -10.40 -12.11 6.22
N ASP A 408 -11.08 -11.84 7.33
CA ASP A 408 -11.57 -10.52 7.70
C ASP A 408 -10.42 -9.54 7.93
N THR A 409 -9.34 -10.00 8.57
CA THR A 409 -8.09 -9.25 8.75
C THR A 409 -7.42 -8.92 7.41
N MET A 410 -7.39 -9.89 6.48
CA MET A 410 -6.89 -9.68 5.12
C MET A 410 -7.74 -8.64 4.36
N ARG A 411 -9.07 -8.76 4.40
CA ARG A 411 -9.99 -7.77 3.79
C ARG A 411 -9.70 -6.37 4.29
N PHE A 412 -9.61 -6.21 5.60
CA PHE A 412 -9.32 -4.94 6.26
C PHE A 412 -7.95 -4.37 5.87
N SER A 413 -6.94 -5.23 5.74
CA SER A 413 -5.63 -4.81 5.25
C SER A 413 -5.67 -4.31 3.82
N LEU A 414 -6.41 -4.99 2.93
CA LEU A 414 -6.62 -4.53 1.57
C LEU A 414 -7.40 -3.21 1.55
N ALA A 415 -8.43 -3.07 2.38
CA ALA A 415 -9.23 -1.86 2.47
C ALA A 415 -8.36 -0.67 2.85
N SER A 416 -7.51 -0.82 3.86
CA SER A 416 -6.58 0.23 4.28
C SER A 416 -5.57 0.61 3.18
N ILE A 417 -5.07 -0.36 2.40
CA ILE A 417 -4.16 -0.08 1.28
C ILE A 417 -4.88 0.70 0.17
N VAL A 418 -6.10 0.26 -0.19
CA VAL A 418 -6.93 0.92 -1.19
C VAL A 418 -7.27 2.35 -0.77
N THR A 419 -7.65 2.58 0.50
CA THR A 419 -7.91 3.93 1.03
C THR A 419 -6.67 4.81 1.01
N ASP A 420 -5.48 4.29 1.39
CA ASP A 420 -4.25 5.07 1.31
C ASP A 420 -3.91 5.41 -0.15
N LEU A 421 -4.13 4.47 -1.07
CA LEU A 421 -3.91 4.68 -2.51
C LEU A 421 -4.88 5.72 -3.09
N ASP A 422 -6.17 5.64 -2.78
CA ASP A 422 -7.21 6.61 -3.15
C ASP A 422 -6.85 8.03 -2.69
N SER A 423 -6.43 8.15 -1.42
CA SER A 423 -6.00 9.43 -0.85
C SER A 423 -4.77 10.01 -1.56
N ARG A 424 -3.85 9.16 -2.05
CA ARG A 424 -2.68 9.61 -2.81
C ARG A 424 -3.06 10.04 -4.22
N VAL A 425 -3.94 9.30 -4.89
CA VAL A 425 -4.41 9.60 -6.25
C VAL A 425 -5.19 10.91 -6.30
N SER A 426 -6.02 11.17 -5.28
CA SER A 426 -6.76 12.43 -5.14
C SER A 426 -5.86 13.66 -4.93
N ILE A 427 -4.60 13.48 -4.50
CA ILE A 427 -3.59 14.53 -4.42
C ILE A 427 -2.81 14.69 -5.74
N VAL A 428 -2.45 13.58 -6.40
CA VAL A 428 -1.65 13.61 -7.63
C VAL A 428 -2.41 14.26 -8.79
N THR A 429 -3.69 13.93 -8.95
CA THR A 429 -4.52 14.45 -10.06
C THR A 429 -4.56 15.99 -10.12
N PRO A 430 -4.89 16.73 -9.04
CA PRO A 430 -4.86 18.19 -9.07
C PRO A 430 -3.44 18.75 -9.22
N ALA A 431 -2.41 18.09 -8.67
CA ALA A 431 -1.02 18.51 -8.85
C ALA A 431 -0.58 18.46 -10.32
N VAL A 432 -0.97 17.42 -11.06
CA VAL A 432 -0.67 17.31 -12.49
C VAL A 432 -1.41 18.40 -13.30
N ARG A 433 -2.66 18.72 -12.95
CA ARG A 433 -3.38 19.85 -13.58
C ARG A 433 -2.71 21.19 -13.31
N GLN A 434 -2.17 21.39 -12.12
CA GLN A 434 -1.41 22.57 -11.76
C GLN A 434 -0.14 22.67 -12.60
N ILE A 435 0.63 21.58 -12.74
CA ILE A 435 1.82 21.53 -13.62
C ILE A 435 1.46 21.89 -15.06
N ALA A 436 0.34 21.37 -15.59
CA ALA A 436 -0.09 21.69 -16.94
C ALA A 436 -0.42 23.20 -17.10
N ALA A 437 -1.08 23.81 -16.12
CA ALA A 437 -1.38 25.24 -16.14
C ALA A 437 -0.11 26.11 -16.03
N GLU A 438 0.82 25.76 -15.14
CA GLU A 438 2.12 26.44 -15.00
C GLU A 438 2.98 26.30 -16.26
N ASN A 439 2.89 25.16 -16.96
CA ASN A 439 3.60 24.94 -18.21
C ASN A 439 3.02 25.78 -19.36
N GLU A 440 1.71 26.00 -19.40
CA GLU A 440 1.07 26.93 -20.34
C GLU A 440 1.56 28.37 -20.12
N GLU A 441 1.66 28.80 -18.85
CA GLU A 441 2.22 30.11 -18.49
C GLU A 441 3.70 30.22 -18.91
N LEU A 442 4.50 29.17 -18.69
CA LEU A 442 5.87 29.11 -19.15
C LEU A 442 5.97 29.20 -20.68
N SER A 443 5.05 28.57 -21.42
CA SER A 443 4.96 28.69 -22.88
C SER A 443 4.76 30.15 -23.30
N SER A 444 3.76 30.82 -22.72
CA SER A 444 3.46 32.23 -23.03
C SER A 444 4.64 33.16 -22.72
N ARG A 445 5.32 32.94 -21.59
CA ARG A 445 6.53 33.72 -21.24
C ARG A 445 7.69 33.46 -22.18
N THR A 446 7.86 32.22 -22.64
CA THR A 446 8.90 31.86 -23.62
C THR A 446 8.64 32.52 -24.97
N GLU A 447 7.39 32.57 -25.43
CA GLU A 447 7.00 33.30 -26.64
C GLU A 447 7.22 34.82 -26.52
N GLN A 448 6.84 35.41 -25.39
CA GLN A 448 7.10 36.83 -25.13
C GLN A 448 8.60 37.14 -25.06
N GLN A 449 9.39 36.25 -24.48
CA GLN A 449 10.84 36.38 -24.44
C GLN A 449 11.45 36.31 -25.84
N ALA A 450 10.98 35.39 -26.69
CA ALA A 450 11.42 35.32 -28.09
C ALA A 450 11.11 36.63 -28.84
N SER A 451 9.92 37.19 -28.67
CA SER A 451 9.56 38.48 -29.28
C SER A 451 10.44 39.64 -28.76
N SER A 452 10.76 39.64 -27.46
CA SER A 452 11.63 40.65 -26.85
C SER A 452 13.08 40.55 -27.36
N LEU A 453 13.57 39.32 -27.57
CA LEU A 453 14.89 39.07 -28.16
C LEU A 453 14.95 39.52 -29.61
N GLN A 454 13.91 39.27 -30.41
CA GLN A 454 13.82 39.78 -31.79
C GLN A 454 13.89 41.31 -31.85
N GLN A 455 13.16 42.00 -30.97
CA GLN A 455 13.21 43.45 -30.91
C GLN A 455 14.59 43.96 -30.46
N THR A 456 15.21 43.28 -29.49
CA THR A 456 16.57 43.61 -29.05
C THR A 456 17.58 43.42 -30.18
N ALA A 457 17.50 42.32 -30.92
CA ALA A 457 18.36 42.06 -32.08
C ALA A 457 18.22 43.15 -33.16
N ALA A 458 17.00 43.56 -33.49
CA ALA A 458 16.75 44.64 -34.45
C ALA A 458 17.34 45.98 -33.98
N SER A 459 17.17 46.34 -32.70
CA SER A 459 17.80 47.55 -32.14
C SER A 459 19.34 47.45 -32.12
N MET A 460 19.89 46.26 -31.95
CA MET A 460 21.34 46.03 -32.01
C MET A 460 21.88 46.18 -33.43
N GLU A 461 21.16 45.72 -34.45
CA GLU A 461 21.51 45.95 -35.86
C GLU A 461 21.51 47.45 -36.20
N GLU A 462 20.46 48.18 -35.78
CA GLU A 462 20.36 49.64 -35.97
C GLU A 462 21.50 50.39 -35.25
N MET A 463 21.82 49.97 -34.02
CA MET A 463 22.92 50.55 -33.25
C MET A 463 24.27 50.26 -33.91
N THR A 464 24.49 49.04 -34.42
CA THR A 464 25.70 48.66 -35.16
C THR A 464 25.88 49.56 -36.39
N SER A 465 24.83 49.73 -37.19
CA SER A 465 24.84 50.61 -38.36
C SER A 465 25.16 52.05 -37.98
N THR A 466 24.57 52.56 -36.90
CA THR A 466 24.78 53.94 -36.44
C THR A 466 26.22 54.16 -35.95
N VAL A 467 26.79 53.21 -35.22
CA VAL A 467 28.18 53.28 -34.74
C VAL A 467 29.17 53.21 -35.92
N GLN A 468 28.89 52.36 -36.91
CA GLN A 468 29.70 52.27 -38.13
C GLN A 468 29.64 53.57 -38.94
N GLN A 469 28.46 54.16 -39.06
CA GLN A 469 28.27 55.47 -39.68
C GLN A 469 28.99 56.59 -38.92
N ASN A 470 28.97 56.58 -37.58
CA ASN A 470 29.71 57.55 -36.77
C ASN A 470 31.22 57.44 -36.97
N THR A 471 31.73 56.21 -37.08
CA THR A 471 33.15 55.95 -37.33
C THR A 471 33.58 56.54 -38.68
N GLU A 472 32.79 56.30 -39.73
CA GLU A 472 33.05 56.85 -41.07
C GLU A 472 32.90 58.38 -41.10
N ASN A 473 31.87 58.95 -40.45
CA ASN A 473 31.71 60.40 -40.32
C ASN A 473 32.90 61.05 -39.61
N ALA A 474 33.43 60.43 -38.55
CA ALA A 474 34.61 60.92 -37.84
C ALA A 474 35.86 60.86 -38.73
N ARG A 475 36.01 59.79 -39.53
CA ARG A 475 37.08 59.66 -40.52
C ARG A 475 37.01 60.78 -41.56
N GLN A 476 35.84 61.01 -42.17
CA GLN A 476 35.61 62.06 -43.16
C GLN A 476 35.84 63.47 -42.58
N ALA A 477 35.37 63.72 -41.36
CA ALA A 477 35.57 64.99 -40.68
C ALA A 477 37.06 65.25 -40.39
N THR A 478 37.82 64.21 -40.04
CA THR A 478 39.29 64.30 -39.86
C THR A 478 39.98 64.66 -41.18
N GLU A 479 39.58 64.02 -42.28
CA GLU A 479 40.12 64.30 -43.61
C GLU A 479 39.86 65.76 -44.04
N LEU A 480 38.62 66.24 -43.85
CA LEU A 480 38.26 67.65 -44.11
C LEU A 480 39.03 68.62 -43.21
N ALA A 481 39.24 68.28 -41.93
CA ALA A 481 40.03 69.09 -41.02
C ALA A 481 41.49 69.19 -41.49
N MET A 482 42.10 68.09 -41.94
CA MET A 482 43.45 68.09 -42.50
C MET A 482 43.56 68.96 -43.76
N GLN A 483 42.61 68.84 -44.69
CA GLN A 483 42.56 69.68 -45.90
C GLN A 483 42.42 71.18 -45.56
N ASN A 484 41.57 71.51 -44.58
CA ASN A 484 41.42 72.90 -44.11
C ASN A 484 42.69 73.41 -43.42
N ALA A 485 43.38 72.57 -42.65
CA ALA A 485 44.65 72.92 -42.02
C ALA A 485 45.72 73.27 -43.07
N ASP A 486 45.79 72.51 -44.16
CA ASP A 486 46.74 72.76 -45.24
C ASP A 486 46.41 74.05 -46.01
N SER A 487 45.14 74.26 -46.36
CA SER A 487 44.69 75.50 -47.02
C SER A 487 44.92 76.75 -46.14
N THR A 488 44.66 76.63 -44.84
CA THR A 488 44.87 77.71 -43.87
C THR A 488 46.37 78.01 -43.70
N ARG A 489 47.22 76.98 -43.66
CA ARG A 489 48.69 77.13 -43.62
C ARG A 489 49.21 77.86 -44.86
N ASP A 490 48.71 77.52 -46.05
CA ASP A 490 49.10 78.20 -47.28
C ASP A 490 48.60 79.65 -47.34
N THR A 491 47.41 79.92 -46.81
CA THR A 491 46.89 81.28 -46.64
C THR A 491 47.78 82.11 -45.71
N GLY A 492 48.28 81.51 -44.61
CA GLY A 492 49.25 82.14 -43.72
C GLY A 492 50.54 82.55 -44.44
N LYS A 493 51.12 81.67 -45.28
CA LYS A 493 52.30 81.99 -46.10
C LYS A 493 52.05 83.16 -47.06
N GLN A 494 50.85 83.25 -47.63
CA GLN A 494 50.50 84.36 -48.52
C GLN A 494 50.38 85.70 -47.78
N MET A 495 49.87 85.68 -46.55
CA MET A 495 49.82 86.88 -45.69
C MET A 495 51.23 87.34 -45.30
N GLU A 496 52.13 86.42 -44.94
CA GLU A 496 53.53 86.73 -44.64
C GLU A 496 54.21 87.42 -45.85
N ALA A 497 54.01 86.88 -47.06
CA ALA A 497 54.52 87.48 -48.28
C ALA A 497 53.90 88.86 -48.59
N LEU A 498 52.65 89.11 -48.17
CA LEU A 498 51.98 90.40 -48.31
C LEU A 498 52.55 91.44 -47.33
N VAL A 499 52.82 91.06 -46.08
CA VAL A 499 53.51 91.92 -45.10
C VAL A 499 54.88 92.36 -45.63
N GLU A 500 55.65 91.42 -46.20
CA GLU A 500 56.95 91.72 -46.79
C GLU A 500 56.84 92.74 -47.94
N ARG A 501 55.82 92.61 -48.81
CA ARG A 501 55.54 93.57 -49.89
C ARG A 501 55.17 94.94 -49.34
N MET A 502 54.30 95.00 -48.33
CA MET A 502 53.91 96.26 -47.69
C MET A 502 55.11 96.96 -47.05
N GLN A 503 56.01 96.21 -46.42
CA GLN A 503 57.25 96.74 -45.86
C GLN A 503 58.16 97.34 -46.94
N ARG A 504 58.30 96.67 -48.10
CA ARG A 504 59.05 97.22 -49.25
C ARG A 504 58.40 98.50 -49.81
N ILE A 505 57.06 98.56 -49.87
CA ILE A 505 56.34 99.76 -50.34
C ILE A 505 56.56 100.93 -49.36
N ALA A 506 56.43 100.68 -48.05
CA ALA A 506 56.69 101.70 -47.03
C ALA A 506 58.12 102.26 -47.11
N GLN A 507 59.12 101.38 -47.26
CA GLN A 507 60.50 101.79 -47.47
C GLN A 507 60.70 102.58 -48.77
N SER A 508 59.99 102.22 -49.84
CA SER A 508 60.03 102.97 -51.10
C SER A 508 59.37 104.35 -50.97
N ALA A 509 58.29 104.47 -50.20
CA ALA A 509 57.63 105.74 -49.91
C ALA A 509 58.55 106.68 -49.12
N GLU A 510 59.25 106.17 -48.10
CA GLU A 510 60.23 106.95 -47.33
C GLU A 510 61.35 107.51 -48.23
N LYS A 511 61.92 106.68 -49.12
CA LYS A 511 62.90 107.12 -50.12
C LYS A 511 62.33 108.18 -51.06
N MET A 512 61.08 108.04 -51.49
CA MET A 512 60.43 109.07 -52.32
C MET A 512 60.28 110.39 -51.55
N THR A 513 59.90 110.36 -50.28
CA THR A 513 59.81 111.58 -49.44
C THR A 513 61.15 112.29 -49.32
N GLU A 514 62.26 111.55 -49.20
CA GLU A 514 63.62 112.11 -49.20
C GLU A 514 63.94 112.81 -50.54
N MET A 515 63.68 112.15 -51.67
CA MET A 515 63.90 112.73 -52.99
C MET A 515 63.07 113.99 -53.22
N ILE A 516 61.79 113.99 -52.83
CA ILE A 516 60.91 115.15 -52.94
C ILE A 516 61.39 116.31 -52.06
N SER A 517 61.95 116.02 -50.88
CA SER A 517 62.57 117.05 -50.02
C SER A 517 63.77 117.71 -50.70
N VAL A 518 64.56 116.96 -51.48
CA VAL A 518 65.66 117.51 -52.28
C VAL A 518 65.12 118.38 -53.42
N ILE A 519 64.07 117.94 -54.13
CA ILE A 519 63.45 118.71 -55.22
C ILE A 519 62.84 120.02 -54.71
N ASP A 520 62.14 120.01 -53.56
CA ASP A 520 61.63 121.22 -52.91
C ASP A 520 62.79 122.16 -52.52
N GLY A 521 63.89 121.60 -52.01
CA GLY A 521 65.14 122.34 -51.76
C GLY A 521 65.73 122.98 -53.02
N ILE A 522 65.76 122.27 -54.15
CA ILE A 522 66.22 122.79 -55.46
C ILE A 522 65.28 123.89 -55.95
N ALA A 523 63.96 123.71 -55.82
CA ALA A 523 62.96 124.69 -56.20
C ALA A 523 63.12 125.98 -55.37
N PHE A 524 63.35 125.86 -54.05
CA PHE A 524 63.64 127.00 -53.18
C PHE A 524 64.92 127.73 -53.59
N GLN A 525 66.02 127.00 -53.82
CA GLN A 525 67.28 127.57 -54.30
C GLN A 525 67.12 128.27 -55.65
N THR A 526 66.37 127.67 -56.57
CA THR A 526 66.09 128.23 -57.91
C THR A 526 65.24 129.50 -57.81
N ASN A 527 64.27 129.54 -56.90
CA ASN A 527 63.46 130.73 -56.61
C ASN A 527 64.31 131.88 -56.05
N ILE A 528 65.30 131.59 -55.18
CA ILE A 528 66.26 132.59 -54.66
C ILE A 528 67.23 133.06 -55.76
N LEU A 529 67.75 132.15 -56.58
CA LEU A 529 68.61 132.48 -57.73
C LEU A 529 67.88 133.37 -58.74
N ALA A 530 66.63 133.03 -59.05
CA ALA A 530 65.77 133.80 -59.95
C ALA A 530 65.41 135.17 -59.37
N LEU A 531 65.18 135.27 -58.05
CA LEU A 531 65.01 136.56 -57.38
C LEU A 531 66.27 137.43 -57.49
N ASN A 532 67.44 136.85 -57.22
CA ASN A 532 68.72 137.55 -57.34
C ASN A 532 68.96 138.02 -58.79
N ALA A 533 68.66 137.18 -59.78
CA ALA A 533 68.76 137.53 -61.19
C ALA A 533 67.76 138.61 -61.61
N SER A 534 66.50 138.58 -61.11
CA SER A 534 65.51 139.64 -61.35
C SER A 534 65.95 140.97 -60.76
N VAL A 535 66.58 140.97 -59.58
CA VAL A 535 67.13 142.18 -58.93
C VAL A 535 68.31 142.73 -59.73
N GLU A 536 69.25 141.90 -60.17
CA GLU A 536 70.40 142.35 -60.96
C GLU A 536 69.99 142.82 -62.38
N ALA A 537 68.96 142.19 -62.96
CA ALA A 537 68.35 142.65 -64.21
C ALA A 537 67.64 144.01 -64.07
N ALA A 538 66.99 144.27 -62.92
CA ALA A 538 66.42 145.59 -62.62
C ALA A 538 67.53 146.66 -62.41
N ARG A 539 68.71 146.26 -61.93
CA ARG A 539 69.88 147.12 -61.73
C ARG A 539 70.57 147.52 -63.04
N ALA A 540 70.50 146.68 -64.08
CA ALA A 540 71.08 146.93 -65.40
C ALA A 540 70.23 147.84 -66.33
N GLY A 541 69.09 148.36 -65.86
CA GLY A 541 68.26 149.32 -66.59
C GLY A 541 67.70 148.77 -67.92
N ASP A 542 67.72 149.58 -68.99
CA ASP A 542 67.11 149.23 -70.29
C ASP A 542 67.72 148.00 -70.97
N HIS A 543 68.99 147.68 -70.68
CA HIS A 543 69.67 146.48 -71.21
C HIS A 543 69.26 145.18 -70.49
N GLY A 544 68.65 145.27 -69.30
CA GLY A 544 68.26 144.12 -68.48
C GLY A 544 66.83 143.60 -68.69
N ARG A 545 66.00 144.29 -69.48
CA ARG A 545 64.56 143.98 -69.65
C ARG A 545 64.29 142.53 -70.08
N GLY A 546 65.07 141.99 -71.02
CA GLY A 546 64.92 140.60 -71.46
C GLY A 546 65.27 139.59 -70.35
N PHE A 547 66.32 139.87 -69.57
CA PHE A 547 66.74 139.03 -68.46
C PHE A 547 65.75 139.06 -67.28
N ALA A 548 65.14 140.21 -66.99
CA ALA A 548 64.14 140.33 -65.92
C ALA A 548 62.89 139.48 -66.20
N VAL A 549 62.45 139.39 -67.46
CA VAL A 549 61.33 138.53 -67.87
C VAL A 549 61.69 137.05 -67.69
N VAL A 550 62.88 136.63 -68.15
CA VAL A 550 63.36 135.25 -67.98
C VAL A 550 63.50 134.90 -66.49
N ALA A 551 64.06 135.80 -65.67
CA ALA A 551 64.20 135.58 -64.23
C ALA A 551 62.84 135.50 -63.52
N SER A 552 61.84 136.31 -63.90
CA SER A 552 60.47 136.19 -63.39
C SER A 552 59.80 134.87 -63.80
N GLU A 553 60.04 134.39 -65.02
CA GLU A 553 59.52 133.12 -65.51
C GLU A 553 60.17 131.92 -64.78
N VAL A 554 61.49 131.95 -64.57
CA VAL A 554 62.22 130.95 -63.77
C VAL A 554 61.73 130.94 -62.33
N ARG A 555 61.45 132.13 -61.75
CA ARG A 555 60.89 132.25 -60.41
C ARG A 555 59.49 131.63 -60.31
N ASN A 556 58.63 131.87 -61.30
CA ASN A 556 57.30 131.27 -61.37
C ASN A 556 57.39 129.74 -61.51
N LEU A 557 58.27 129.24 -62.39
CA LEU A 557 58.51 127.81 -62.55
C LEU A 557 59.03 127.15 -61.27
N ALA A 558 59.93 127.82 -60.54
CA ALA A 558 60.43 127.36 -59.25
C ALA A 558 59.32 127.32 -58.19
N GLY A 559 58.46 128.35 -58.13
CA GLY A 559 57.28 128.36 -57.26
C GLY A 559 56.30 127.22 -57.58
N ARG A 560 56.02 126.98 -58.86
CA ARG A 560 55.20 125.84 -59.31
C ARG A 560 55.83 124.50 -58.95
N SER A 561 57.16 124.38 -59.03
CA SER A 561 57.90 123.16 -58.68
C SER A 561 57.86 122.88 -57.17
N ALA A 562 57.93 123.92 -56.33
CA ALA A 562 57.77 123.79 -54.89
C ALA A 562 56.34 123.35 -54.52
N THR A 563 55.31 123.97 -55.09
CA THR A 563 53.91 123.57 -54.87
C THR A 563 53.67 122.12 -55.33
N ALA A 564 54.16 121.73 -56.51
CA ALA A 564 54.04 120.35 -57.00
C ALA A 564 54.78 119.36 -56.08
N SER A 565 55.97 119.72 -55.58
CA SER A 565 56.72 118.88 -54.62
C SER A 565 55.96 118.69 -53.31
N GLN A 566 55.32 119.74 -52.79
CA GLN A 566 54.47 119.65 -51.58
C GLN A 566 53.23 118.78 -51.80
N GLU A 567 52.58 118.87 -52.97
CA GLU A 567 51.46 117.99 -53.33
C GLU A 567 51.88 116.52 -53.44
N ILE A 568 53.03 116.24 -54.07
CA ILE A 568 53.58 114.87 -54.14
C ILE A 568 53.94 114.35 -52.74
N ARG A 569 54.57 115.17 -51.90
CA ARG A 569 54.85 114.79 -50.50
C ARG A 569 53.58 114.39 -49.77
N LYS A 570 52.53 115.21 -49.85
CA LYS A 570 51.23 114.91 -49.22
C LYS A 570 50.65 113.58 -49.72
N MET A 571 50.79 113.27 -51.01
CA MET A 571 50.34 111.99 -51.59
C MET A 571 51.18 110.79 -51.09
N ILE A 572 52.49 110.97 -50.92
CA ILE A 572 53.37 109.92 -50.35
C ILE A 572 53.08 109.69 -48.88
N ASP A 573 52.87 110.75 -48.09
CA ASP A 573 52.50 110.65 -46.68
C ASP A 573 51.17 109.90 -46.52
N SER A 574 50.17 110.24 -47.36
CA SER A 574 48.90 109.53 -47.44
C SER A 574 49.08 108.05 -47.80
N THR A 575 49.95 107.74 -48.77
CA THR A 575 50.24 106.35 -49.17
C THR A 575 50.92 105.57 -48.04
N THR A 576 51.82 106.21 -47.30
CA THR A 576 52.52 105.61 -46.15
C THR A 576 51.53 105.28 -45.03
N GLN A 577 50.57 106.16 -44.77
CA GLN A 577 49.51 105.93 -43.80
C GLN A 577 48.60 104.76 -44.21
N GLU A 578 48.18 104.69 -45.48
CA GLU A 578 47.38 103.57 -46.02
C GLU A 578 48.14 102.24 -45.94
N VAL A 579 49.44 102.21 -46.28
CA VAL A 579 50.29 101.00 -46.18
C VAL A 579 50.46 100.56 -44.72
N SER A 580 50.62 101.50 -43.78
CA SER A 580 50.68 101.18 -42.35
C SER A 580 49.35 100.60 -41.85
N GLY A 581 48.21 101.16 -42.29
CA GLY A 581 46.89 100.61 -42.02
C GLY A 581 46.72 99.19 -42.58
N GLY A 582 47.16 98.99 -43.83
CA GLY A 582 47.18 97.69 -44.50
C GLY A 582 48.02 96.65 -43.75
N ARG A 583 49.22 97.01 -43.28
CA ARG A 583 50.06 96.12 -42.47
C ARG A 583 49.35 95.69 -41.19
N SER A 584 48.74 96.63 -40.46
CA SER A 584 47.99 96.30 -39.25
C SER A 584 46.80 95.38 -39.51
N ALA A 585 46.11 95.52 -40.65
CA ALA A 585 45.01 94.63 -41.02
C ALA A 585 45.51 93.21 -41.34
N VAL A 586 46.66 93.08 -41.99
CA VAL A 586 47.27 91.77 -42.28
C VAL A 586 47.78 91.08 -41.01
N GLU A 587 48.39 91.80 -40.07
CA GLU A 587 48.78 91.24 -38.76
C GLU A 587 47.57 90.72 -37.97
N GLN A 588 46.42 91.38 -38.06
CA GLN A 588 45.17 90.86 -37.47
C GLN A 588 44.67 89.60 -38.18
N ALA A 589 44.80 89.54 -39.51
CA ALA A 589 44.47 88.35 -40.29
C ALA A 589 45.38 87.16 -39.95
N GLU A 590 46.68 87.37 -39.75
CA GLU A 590 47.63 86.32 -39.32
C GLU A 590 47.23 85.72 -37.97
N ARG A 591 46.87 86.55 -36.97
CA ARG A 591 46.37 86.06 -35.67
C ARG A 591 45.06 85.29 -35.81
N ALA A 592 44.17 85.72 -36.70
CA ALA A 592 42.93 85.00 -36.99
C ALA A 592 43.21 83.63 -37.61
N ILE A 593 44.16 83.54 -38.54
CA ILE A 593 44.61 82.28 -39.17
C ILE A 593 45.20 81.34 -38.11
N GLU A 594 46.03 81.83 -37.19
CA GLU A 594 46.59 81.03 -36.09
C GLU A 594 45.50 80.46 -35.18
N ASN A 595 44.49 81.27 -34.84
CA ASN A 595 43.33 80.80 -34.07
C ASN A 595 42.53 79.73 -34.82
N VAL A 596 42.35 79.86 -36.14
CA VAL A 596 41.68 78.83 -36.97
C VAL A 596 42.47 77.53 -36.94
N MET A 597 43.80 77.58 -37.07
CA MET A 597 44.66 76.38 -36.98
C MET A 597 44.51 75.65 -35.64
N GLN A 598 44.45 76.39 -34.53
CA GLN A 598 44.21 75.79 -33.20
C GLN A 598 42.84 75.12 -33.12
N GLN A 599 41.79 75.74 -33.69
CA GLN A 599 40.46 75.14 -33.72
C GLN A 599 40.39 73.87 -34.58
N VAL A 600 41.03 73.87 -35.75
CA VAL A 600 41.10 72.70 -36.65
C VAL A 600 41.85 71.54 -35.99
N SER A 601 42.94 71.82 -35.28
CA SER A 601 43.65 70.81 -34.48
C SER A 601 42.74 70.21 -33.40
N ARG A 602 41.98 71.04 -32.70
CA ARG A 602 41.03 70.59 -31.67
C ARG A 602 39.90 69.73 -32.24
N VAL A 603 39.39 70.05 -33.43
CA VAL A 603 38.42 69.21 -34.15
C VAL A 603 39.02 67.84 -34.48
N SER A 604 40.26 67.79 -34.95
CA SER A 604 40.93 66.54 -35.31
C SER A 604 41.07 65.60 -34.09
N VAL A 605 41.49 66.13 -32.94
CA VAL A 605 41.60 65.36 -31.69
C VAL A 605 40.23 64.84 -31.21
N LEU A 606 39.17 65.64 -31.37
CA LEU A 606 37.80 65.21 -31.04
C LEU A 606 37.33 64.08 -31.97
N MET A 607 37.61 64.16 -33.27
CA MET A 607 37.25 63.11 -34.21
C MET A 607 38.00 61.80 -33.95
N GLU A 608 39.28 61.88 -33.59
CA GLU A 608 40.07 60.71 -33.15
C GLU A 608 39.47 60.05 -31.90
N SER A 609 39.04 60.86 -30.93
CA SER A 609 38.37 60.38 -29.72
C SER A 609 37.02 59.72 -30.02
N ILE A 610 36.22 60.29 -30.95
CA ILE A 610 34.94 59.71 -31.39
C ILE A 610 35.17 58.40 -32.13
N SER A 611 36.19 58.31 -33.00
CA SER A 611 36.52 57.08 -33.72
C SER A 611 36.94 55.97 -32.75
N THR A 612 37.79 56.29 -31.77
CA THR A 612 38.21 55.35 -30.72
C THR A 612 37.01 54.84 -29.91
N ALA A 613 36.16 55.75 -29.44
CA ALA A 613 34.96 55.39 -28.69
C ALA A 613 33.95 54.59 -29.53
N SER A 614 33.82 54.89 -30.81
CA SER A 614 32.93 54.16 -31.73
C SER A 614 33.44 52.74 -32.01
N ASN A 615 34.76 52.55 -32.15
CA ASN A 615 35.35 51.22 -32.27
C ASN A 615 35.15 50.37 -31.00
N GLU A 616 35.30 50.98 -29.82
CA GLU A 616 35.01 50.31 -28.55
C GLU A 616 33.53 49.94 -28.42
N GLN A 617 32.61 50.84 -28.80
CA GLN A 617 31.18 50.56 -28.86
C GLN A 617 30.87 49.41 -29.83
N SER A 618 31.48 49.37 -31.01
CA SER A 618 31.30 48.28 -31.98
C SER A 618 31.72 46.93 -31.38
N SER A 619 32.87 46.88 -30.70
CA SER A 619 33.29 45.68 -29.98
C SER A 619 32.33 45.27 -28.87
N GLY A 620 31.81 46.23 -28.09
CA GLY A 620 30.83 45.97 -27.02
C GLY A 620 29.50 45.45 -27.57
N ILE A 621 29.05 46.00 -28.71
CA ILE A 621 27.85 45.55 -29.43
C ILE A 621 28.04 44.09 -29.91
N GLY A 622 29.23 43.72 -30.41
CA GLY A 622 29.54 42.34 -30.80
C GLY A 622 29.41 41.33 -29.65
N GLN A 623 29.83 41.72 -28.44
CA GLN A 623 29.64 40.88 -27.25
C GLN A 623 28.18 40.73 -26.86
N ILE A 624 27.40 41.83 -26.90
CA ILE A 624 25.96 41.80 -26.63
C ILE A 624 25.25 40.91 -27.67
N ASN A 625 25.60 41.01 -28.96
CA ASN A 625 25.01 40.18 -30.00
C ASN A 625 25.24 38.68 -29.74
N SER A 626 26.44 38.32 -29.29
CA SER A 626 26.76 36.94 -28.88
C SER A 626 25.90 36.48 -27.69
N ALA A 627 25.68 37.35 -26.70
CA ALA A 627 24.82 37.05 -25.56
C ALA A 627 23.33 36.91 -25.96
N VAL A 628 22.84 37.74 -26.90
CA VAL A 628 21.48 37.64 -27.45
C VAL A 628 21.30 36.33 -28.21
N ALA A 629 22.29 35.89 -28.99
CA ALA A 629 22.27 34.60 -29.69
C ALA A 629 22.20 33.41 -28.72
N GLU A 630 22.95 33.46 -27.61
CA GLU A 630 22.88 32.42 -26.57
C GLU A 630 21.50 32.42 -25.87
N MET A 631 20.96 33.61 -25.58
CA MET A 631 19.60 33.74 -25.03
C MET A 631 18.54 33.18 -25.99
N ASP A 632 18.68 33.38 -27.31
CA ASP A 632 17.78 32.79 -28.30
C ASP A 632 17.85 31.26 -28.27
N HIS A 633 19.06 30.69 -28.24
CA HIS A 633 19.24 29.25 -28.13
C HIS A 633 18.59 28.68 -26.86
N VAL A 634 18.77 29.32 -25.69
CA VAL A 634 18.09 28.91 -24.45
C VAL A 634 16.57 29.06 -24.55
N THR A 635 16.08 30.10 -25.23
CA THR A 635 14.65 30.32 -25.43
C THR A 635 14.03 29.22 -26.31
N GLN A 636 14.72 28.81 -27.38
CA GLN A 636 14.32 27.67 -28.20
C GLN A 636 14.35 26.35 -27.41
N GLN A 637 15.37 26.13 -26.59
CA GLN A 637 15.43 24.96 -25.71
C GLN A 637 14.27 24.96 -24.70
N ASN A 638 13.93 26.10 -24.12
CA ASN A 638 12.78 26.23 -23.22
C ASN A 638 11.47 25.87 -23.94
N ALA A 639 11.28 26.32 -25.18
CA ALA A 639 10.11 25.95 -25.98
C ALA A 639 10.01 24.42 -26.18
N SER A 640 11.14 23.75 -26.45
CA SER A 640 11.16 22.28 -26.55
C SER A 640 10.86 21.59 -25.21
N LYS A 641 11.37 22.13 -24.10
CA LYS A 641 11.11 21.61 -22.74
C LYS A 641 9.65 21.78 -22.36
N VAL A 642 9.03 22.91 -22.68
CA VAL A 642 7.60 23.18 -22.47
C VAL A 642 6.75 22.09 -23.15
N GLN A 643 7.09 21.71 -24.40
CA GLN A 643 6.38 20.62 -25.09
C GLN A 643 6.57 19.26 -24.39
N SER A 644 7.78 18.95 -23.94
CA SER A 644 8.08 17.69 -23.24
C SER A 644 7.38 17.60 -21.87
N ILE A 645 7.31 18.71 -21.14
CA ILE A 645 6.61 18.80 -19.86
C ILE A 645 5.11 18.63 -20.07
N ALA A 646 4.53 19.27 -21.10
CA ALA A 646 3.11 19.09 -21.44
C ALA A 646 2.77 17.62 -21.68
N ALA A 647 3.54 16.93 -22.53
CA ALA A 647 3.34 15.51 -22.81
C ALA A 647 3.50 14.63 -21.56
N SER A 648 4.44 14.95 -20.68
CA SER A 648 4.66 14.23 -19.42
C SER A 648 3.51 14.45 -18.44
N ALA A 649 3.01 15.68 -18.33
CA ALA A 649 1.85 16.01 -17.51
C ALA A 649 0.60 15.27 -18.00
N ASP A 650 0.37 15.21 -19.31
CA ASP A 650 -0.76 14.46 -19.87
C ASP A 650 -0.68 12.95 -19.59
N ASN A 651 0.51 12.35 -19.77
CA ASN A 651 0.72 10.94 -19.44
C ASN A 651 0.51 10.67 -17.93
N LEU A 652 1.03 11.54 -17.06
CA LEU A 652 0.80 11.43 -15.61
C LEU A 652 -0.67 11.60 -15.24
N ALA A 653 -1.41 12.46 -15.94
CA ALA A 653 -2.84 12.63 -15.72
C ALA A 653 -3.61 11.36 -16.11
N LEU A 654 -3.21 10.72 -17.21
CA LEU A 654 -3.79 9.44 -17.65
C LEU A 654 -3.48 8.33 -16.64
N GLU A 655 -2.22 8.16 -16.22
CA GLU A 655 -1.80 7.17 -15.23
C GLU A 655 -2.51 7.36 -13.88
N ALA A 656 -2.60 8.61 -13.40
CA ALA A 656 -3.33 8.93 -12.18
C ALA A 656 -4.83 8.58 -12.31
N PHE A 657 -5.42 8.81 -13.49
CA PHE A 657 -6.80 8.44 -13.78
C PHE A 657 -6.99 6.92 -13.84
N GLU A 658 -6.12 6.18 -14.53
CA GLU A 658 -6.19 4.72 -14.61
C GLU A 658 -6.02 4.09 -13.23
N LEU A 659 -5.09 4.61 -12.43
CA LEU A 659 -4.91 4.19 -11.04
C LEU A 659 -6.16 4.49 -10.20
N ALA A 660 -6.78 5.67 -10.36
CA ALA A 660 -8.06 5.99 -9.71
C ALA A 660 -9.15 5.00 -10.09
N ASN A 661 -9.23 4.64 -11.36
CA ASN A 661 -10.23 3.70 -11.87
C ASN A 661 -10.01 2.27 -11.34
N VAL A 662 -8.76 1.82 -11.21
CA VAL A 662 -8.43 0.54 -10.58
C VAL A 662 -8.77 0.55 -9.09
N VAL A 663 -8.50 1.65 -8.39
CA VAL A 663 -8.87 1.85 -6.98
C VAL A 663 -10.38 1.85 -6.80
N ASP A 664 -11.12 2.50 -7.71
CA ASP A 664 -12.59 2.55 -7.72
C ASP A 664 -13.25 1.18 -7.88
N ALA A 665 -12.56 0.20 -8.48
CA ALA A 665 -13.04 -1.18 -8.54
C ALA A 665 -13.12 -1.83 -7.16
N PHE A 666 -12.36 -1.34 -6.17
CA PHE A 666 -12.42 -1.79 -4.79
C PHE A 666 -13.46 -0.99 -4.00
N ARG A 667 -14.50 -1.67 -3.54
CA ARG A 667 -15.64 -1.07 -2.85
C ARG A 667 -15.40 -1.07 -1.34
N LEU A 668 -15.47 0.11 -0.74
CA LEU A 668 -15.43 0.32 0.71
C LEU A 668 -16.85 0.52 1.26
N LYS A 669 -16.99 0.62 2.58
CA LYS A 669 -18.30 0.81 3.21
C LYS A 669 -18.89 2.17 2.83
N GLY A 670 -20.20 2.22 2.54
CA GLY A 670 -20.89 3.44 2.11
C GLY A 670 -20.94 3.64 0.58
N PHE A 671 -20.47 2.67 -0.21
CA PHE A 671 -20.64 2.70 -1.67
C PHE A 671 -22.13 2.62 -2.06
N GLN A 672 -22.50 3.41 -3.06
CA GLN A 672 -23.85 3.41 -3.64
C GLN A 672 -24.06 2.22 -4.60
N GLU A 673 -25.31 1.96 -4.95
CA GLU A 673 -25.69 0.94 -5.92
C GLU A 673 -25.00 1.16 -7.28
N GLU A 674 -24.64 0.07 -7.96
CA GLU A 674 -24.05 0.18 -9.29
C GLU A 674 -25.06 0.72 -10.29
N SER A 675 -24.66 1.74 -11.04
CA SER A 675 -25.47 2.35 -12.08
C SER A 675 -24.70 2.37 -13.39
N ALA A 676 -25.27 1.72 -14.41
CA ALA A 676 -24.74 1.75 -15.77
C ALA A 676 -24.63 3.19 -16.31
N LYS A 677 -25.48 4.11 -15.82
CA LYS A 677 -25.39 5.54 -16.14
C LYS A 677 -24.13 6.16 -15.54
N ALA A 678 -23.87 5.93 -14.25
CA ALA A 678 -22.67 6.44 -13.58
C ALA A 678 -21.37 5.88 -14.20
N ALA A 679 -21.36 4.61 -14.60
CA ALA A 679 -20.21 4.00 -15.29
C ALA A 679 -19.96 4.63 -16.67
N ARG A 680 -21.02 4.90 -17.45
CA ARG A 680 -20.91 5.60 -18.75
C ARG A 680 -20.46 7.04 -18.58
N ASP A 681 -20.94 7.73 -17.56
CA ASP A 681 -20.53 9.11 -17.27
C ASP A 681 -19.03 9.17 -16.94
N LYS A 682 -18.51 8.24 -16.12
CA LYS A 682 -17.06 8.09 -15.86
C LYS A 682 -16.26 7.79 -17.14
N LEU A 683 -16.73 6.86 -17.97
CA LEU A 683 -16.06 6.52 -19.24
C LEU A 683 -16.01 7.72 -20.20
N SER A 684 -17.09 8.51 -20.26
CA SER A 684 -17.17 9.70 -21.12
C SER A 684 -16.21 10.80 -20.69
N PHE A 685 -15.96 10.95 -19.39
CA PHE A 685 -14.94 11.83 -18.85
C PHE A 685 -13.53 11.36 -19.25
N THR A 686 -13.29 10.05 -19.17
CA THR A 686 -12.03 9.40 -19.58
C THR A 686 -11.71 9.68 -21.04
N HIS A 687 -12.69 9.45 -21.92
CA HIS A 687 -12.54 9.66 -23.37
C HIS A 687 -12.29 11.12 -23.73
N LYS A 688 -12.90 12.07 -23.01
CA LYS A 688 -12.66 13.51 -23.23
C LYS A 688 -11.25 13.93 -22.80
N ALA A 689 -10.73 13.36 -21.71
CA ALA A 689 -9.35 13.60 -21.28
C ALA A 689 -8.34 13.01 -22.29
N GLN A 690 -8.56 11.78 -22.75
CA GLN A 690 -7.72 11.15 -23.78
C GLN A 690 -7.79 11.90 -25.12
N GLN A 691 -8.98 12.30 -25.60
CA GLN A 691 -9.10 13.02 -26.87
C GLN A 691 -8.41 14.39 -26.88
N LYS A 692 -8.30 15.06 -25.73
CA LYS A 692 -7.56 16.32 -25.61
C LYS A 692 -6.06 16.07 -25.81
N THR A 693 -5.54 15.03 -25.17
CA THR A 693 -4.15 14.54 -25.30
C THR A 693 -3.83 14.15 -26.76
N THR A 694 -4.70 13.37 -27.41
CA THR A 694 -4.49 12.92 -28.80
C THR A 694 -4.58 14.06 -29.81
N ARG A 695 -5.44 15.06 -29.59
CA ARG A 695 -5.55 16.24 -30.48
C ARG A 695 -4.32 17.14 -30.43
N GLN A 696 -3.66 17.28 -29.28
CA GLN A 696 -2.42 18.07 -29.19
C GLN A 696 -1.23 17.35 -29.82
N LEU A 697 -1.13 16.02 -29.67
CA LEU A 697 -0.12 15.20 -30.35
C LEU A 697 -0.28 15.20 -31.89
N SER A 698 -1.51 15.22 -32.40
CA SER A 698 -1.76 15.26 -33.85
C SER A 698 -1.62 16.66 -34.47
N ALA A 699 -1.85 17.73 -33.71
CA ALA A 699 -1.56 19.09 -34.14
C ALA A 699 -0.04 19.34 -34.30
N ALA A 700 0.79 18.71 -33.48
CA ALA A 700 2.26 18.80 -33.58
C ALA A 700 2.84 18.14 -34.84
N SER A 701 2.17 17.14 -35.42
CA SER A 701 2.64 16.46 -36.65
C SER A 701 2.34 17.24 -37.94
N ASN A 702 1.46 18.25 -37.90
CA ASN A 702 1.02 19.00 -39.09
C ASN A 702 1.55 20.45 -39.15
N ALA A 703 2.36 20.88 -38.18
CA ALA A 703 3.12 22.11 -38.32
C ALA A 703 4.30 21.86 -39.28
N ALA A 704 4.03 21.95 -40.59
CA ALA A 704 5.07 22.00 -41.61
C ALA A 704 6.07 23.11 -41.23
N PRO A 705 7.39 22.87 -41.36
CA PRO A 705 8.37 23.94 -41.15
C PRO A 705 8.04 25.02 -42.18
N ASN A 706 7.65 26.19 -41.69
CA ASN A 706 7.42 27.34 -42.53
C ASN A 706 8.76 27.66 -43.19
N LYS A 707 8.90 27.32 -44.49
CA LYS A 707 10.09 27.63 -45.28
C LYS A 707 10.24 29.15 -45.30
N LEU A 708 11.14 29.65 -44.47
CA LEU A 708 11.72 30.97 -44.64
C LEU A 708 12.28 31.05 -46.05
N ALA A 709 11.79 32.04 -46.80
CA ALA A 709 12.26 32.36 -48.13
C ALA A 709 13.77 32.62 -48.09
N ALA A 710 14.52 31.84 -48.86
CA ALA A 710 15.92 32.11 -49.11
C ALA A 710 16.03 33.45 -49.85
N GLN A 711 16.51 34.48 -49.16
CA GLN A 711 17.11 35.64 -49.81
C GLN A 711 18.59 35.32 -50.08
N PRO A 712 19.14 35.79 -51.22
CA PRO A 712 20.45 35.37 -51.69
C PRO A 712 21.55 35.95 -50.81
N GLN A 713 22.37 35.05 -50.26
CA GLN A 713 23.65 35.32 -49.63
C GLN A 713 24.52 36.11 -50.61
N HIS A 714 24.82 37.37 -50.30
CA HIS A 714 25.92 38.10 -50.94
C HIS A 714 27.19 37.73 -50.16
N ASP A 715 27.98 36.82 -50.74
CA ASP A 715 29.35 36.58 -50.32
C ASP A 715 30.19 37.83 -50.59
N GLN A 716 30.45 38.61 -49.55
CA GLN A 716 31.53 39.60 -49.53
C GLN A 716 32.20 39.62 -48.15
N TRP A 717 32.92 38.55 -47.81
CA TRP A 717 33.95 38.58 -46.77
C TRP A 717 35.07 37.60 -47.13
N GLU A 718 35.93 38.00 -48.08
CA GLU A 718 37.32 37.55 -48.14
C GLU A 718 38.21 38.78 -48.36
N GLU A 719 38.51 39.46 -47.26
CA GLU A 719 39.79 40.10 -46.90
C GLU A 719 39.53 41.05 -45.73
N PHE A 720 39.81 40.60 -44.51
CA PHE A 720 40.49 41.39 -43.46
C PHE A 720 41.05 40.47 -42.38
#